data_AF-A0A813A0X4-F1
#
_entry.id   AF-A0A813A0X4-F1
#
_cell.length_a   1.000
_cell.length_b   1.000
_cell.length_c   1.000
_cell.angle_alpha   90.00
_cell.angle_beta   90.00
_cell.angle_gamma   90.00
#
_symmetry.space_group_name_H-M   'P 1'
#
loop_
_entity.id
_entity.type
_entity.pdbx_description
1 polymer ?
#
loop_
_entity_poly.entity_id
_entity_poly.type
_entity_poly.pdbx_seq_one_letter_code
_entity_poly.pdbx_strand_id
1 'polypeptide(L)'
;MSPAALEALDAGGGAADAVVAAMAAACVVEPVLASLGGGGFLLWAPAAGTPRVYDFFVDTPRHPKPADALDFHAAVCDFGTVTQSFHIGRGAIATPGMIPGLVQIQGDLCHLSLARLLRPAIRFAREGFVISELQGYVFSIVEPILANSSELDALYRGRDGRRLTAGDRLCQPALADSLELLAHEGSRPFREGEPARALLELAGAGGHLEAADLAAARVLVRQPLHRHHAGAEILTMPLPSSGGLLLAFALDLAERLEAEAFGSPDHLVGLARIMALTDRARRDSGLSDAVGEEEEAAAAARLGDPARLRDYARAVAQAPQVARGTTHISVVDGAGNLAAASLSNGEGCGHLLPGTGIHLNNMLGEEDLNPRGFHLWPPGTRMGSMMAPTAARLADGKRIALGSGGSNRLRGAILQVLLNLTDFHMPLSAAVAAPRLHVENGLAQAEPGVSPAALDALEAEVRRVQLWQAPNLYFGGVHAVSRGTDGWLEAVGDARRGGVGEVRVYEAGPGGEAGPPVLANYLQESAAAHAERLGVGAAPMAAEGLAWVLTRLKLALSRPPRLGETVAVETWPAALDRRFALRAWRLSDAAGAPLADAIAHWAAFDPTRRRLAPLPQWIAARVTPGTPPPLTFASRSLPGPGAGAAEVLLRPRRAELDVNGHVNNAHLLGWLLEPLPATPAGRLLELDAAFRSECRAGDEVVSRAAAAPDGVWRHALSRTRDGADLVRAV
;
A
#
# COMPACT_ATOMS: atom_id res chain seq x y z
N MET A 1 -5.00 5.71 -8.03
CA MET A 1 -4.38 6.81 -7.25
C MET A 1 -2.91 7.01 -7.62
N SER A 2 -2.06 5.99 -7.47
CA SER A 2 -0.60 6.07 -7.68
C SER A 2 -0.13 6.77 -8.96
N PRO A 3 -0.74 6.58 -10.16
CA PRO A 3 -0.33 7.31 -11.36
C PRO A 3 -0.44 8.84 -11.27
N ALA A 4 -1.35 9.38 -10.44
CA ALA A 4 -1.44 10.82 -10.21
C ALA A 4 -0.31 11.36 -9.34
N ALA A 5 0.12 10.60 -8.32
CA ALA A 5 1.31 10.90 -7.54
C ALA A 5 2.57 10.87 -8.42
N LEU A 6 2.70 9.86 -9.28
CA LEU A 6 3.81 9.74 -10.21
C LEU A 6 3.83 10.91 -11.22
N GLU A 7 2.71 11.28 -11.83
CA GLU A 7 2.63 12.44 -12.74
C GLU A 7 3.04 13.77 -12.07
N ALA A 8 2.86 13.90 -10.75
CA ALA A 8 3.34 15.05 -9.98
C ALA A 8 4.86 14.97 -9.68
N LEU A 9 5.40 13.80 -9.32
CA LEU A 9 6.85 13.60 -9.16
C LEU A 9 7.61 13.83 -10.46
N ASP A 10 7.13 13.25 -11.58
CA ASP A 10 7.71 13.41 -12.91
C ASP A 10 7.61 14.86 -13.43
N ALA A 11 6.69 15.65 -12.89
CA ALA A 11 6.59 17.09 -13.13
C ALA A 11 7.59 17.93 -12.30
N GLY A 12 8.46 17.30 -11.50
CA GLY A 12 9.40 17.96 -10.60
C GLY A 12 8.86 18.27 -9.20
N GLY A 13 7.71 17.70 -8.83
CA GLY A 13 7.13 17.84 -7.48
C GLY A 13 7.82 16.94 -6.44
N GLY A 14 7.63 17.28 -5.16
CA GLY A 14 8.07 16.48 -4.01
C GLY A 14 6.97 15.54 -3.48
N ALA A 15 7.21 14.93 -2.32
CA ALA A 15 6.23 14.04 -1.68
C ALA A 15 4.90 14.74 -1.34
N ALA A 16 4.93 16.06 -1.09
CA ALA A 16 3.75 16.88 -0.86
C ALA A 16 2.88 17.04 -2.12
N ASP A 17 3.50 17.40 -3.25
CA ASP A 17 2.83 17.48 -4.55
C ASP A 17 2.16 16.15 -4.91
N ALA A 18 2.91 15.07 -4.75
CA ALA A 18 2.48 13.71 -5.06
C ALA A 18 1.31 13.23 -4.20
N VAL A 19 1.32 13.50 -2.87
CA VAL A 19 0.20 13.10 -2.01
C VAL A 19 -1.06 13.91 -2.33
N VAL A 20 -0.96 15.22 -2.62
CA VAL A 20 -2.12 16.05 -3.00
C VAL A 20 -2.74 15.58 -4.33
N ALA A 21 -1.90 15.28 -5.34
CA ALA A 21 -2.39 14.73 -6.61
C ALA A 21 -3.07 13.36 -6.44
N ALA A 22 -2.53 12.49 -5.57
CA ALA A 22 -3.16 11.21 -5.25
C ALA A 22 -4.45 11.36 -4.44
N MET A 23 -4.53 12.31 -3.49
CA MET A 23 -5.75 12.61 -2.73
C MET A 23 -6.89 13.08 -3.64
N ALA A 24 -6.58 13.96 -4.60
CA ALA A 24 -7.53 14.40 -5.61
C ALA A 24 -7.99 13.25 -6.52
N ALA A 25 -7.06 12.39 -6.95
CA ALA A 25 -7.40 11.20 -7.73
C ALA A 25 -8.24 10.20 -6.92
N ALA A 26 -8.01 10.05 -5.62
CA ALA A 26 -8.81 9.21 -4.73
C ALA A 26 -10.28 9.65 -4.69
N CYS A 27 -10.53 10.97 -4.64
CA CYS A 27 -11.88 11.54 -4.69
C CYS A 27 -12.64 11.24 -5.99
N VAL A 28 -11.95 10.78 -7.04
CA VAL A 28 -12.54 10.37 -8.32
C VAL A 28 -12.62 8.85 -8.44
N VAL A 29 -11.56 8.12 -8.10
CA VAL A 29 -11.49 6.67 -8.32
C VAL A 29 -12.06 5.85 -7.17
N GLU A 30 -12.18 6.42 -5.97
CA GLU A 30 -12.75 5.75 -4.78
C GLU A 30 -13.84 6.62 -4.13
N PRO A 31 -14.88 7.08 -4.86
CA PRO A 31 -15.86 8.07 -4.39
C PRO A 31 -16.67 7.65 -3.14
N VAL A 32 -16.74 6.35 -2.87
CA VAL A 32 -17.35 5.77 -1.64
C VAL A 32 -16.41 5.90 -0.44
N LEU A 33 -15.09 5.89 -0.65
CA LEU A 33 -14.07 5.95 0.42
C LEU A 33 -13.44 7.33 0.59
N ALA A 34 -13.41 8.16 -0.45
CA ALA A 34 -12.87 9.52 -0.43
C ALA A 34 -13.69 10.41 -1.37
N SER A 35 -13.92 11.66 -0.97
CA SER A 35 -14.65 12.64 -1.79
C SER A 35 -14.20 14.07 -1.46
N LEU A 36 -14.40 14.99 -2.40
CA LEU A 36 -14.35 16.43 -2.13
C LEU A 36 -15.39 16.87 -1.08
N GLY A 37 -16.47 16.10 -0.92
CA GLY A 37 -17.48 16.24 0.13
C GLY A 37 -17.13 15.56 1.45
N GLY A 38 -15.97 14.91 1.57
CA GLY A 38 -15.48 14.23 2.77
C GLY A 38 -14.40 15.01 3.53
N GLY A 39 -13.50 14.28 4.19
CA GLY A 39 -12.38 14.85 4.93
C GLY A 39 -11.26 13.84 5.19
N GLY A 40 -10.25 14.24 5.95
CA GLY A 40 -9.12 13.36 6.26
C GLY A 40 -7.97 14.03 7.02
N PHE A 41 -6.84 13.33 7.03
CA PHE A 41 -5.61 13.78 7.67
C PHE A 41 -4.40 13.51 6.78
N LEU A 42 -3.41 14.40 6.83
CA LEU A 42 -2.06 14.21 6.27
C LEU A 42 -1.03 14.36 7.38
N LEU A 43 -0.26 13.31 7.65
CA LEU A 43 0.98 13.37 8.42
C LEU A 43 2.14 13.66 7.45
N TRP A 44 2.79 14.80 7.65
CA TRP A 44 3.99 15.23 6.94
C TRP A 44 5.20 15.07 7.85
N ALA A 45 6.18 14.26 7.44
CA ALA A 45 7.44 14.05 8.15
C ALA A 45 8.61 14.33 7.18
N PRO A 46 9.06 15.59 7.07
CA PRO A 46 10.10 15.97 6.12
C PRO A 46 11.46 15.36 6.52
N ALA A 47 12.41 15.33 5.58
CA ALA A 47 13.77 14.87 5.88
C ALA A 47 14.57 15.83 6.77
N ALA A 48 14.22 17.11 6.71
CA ALA A 48 14.72 18.16 7.60
C ALA A 48 13.58 19.11 7.96
N GLY A 49 13.56 19.62 9.20
CA GLY A 49 12.48 20.45 9.72
C GLY A 49 11.52 19.70 10.63
N THR A 50 10.40 20.32 10.97
CA THR A 50 9.44 19.81 11.97
C THR A 50 8.32 19.00 11.31
N PRO A 51 8.05 17.76 11.76
CA PRO A 51 6.85 17.02 11.36
C PRO A 51 5.56 17.76 11.72
N ARG A 52 4.53 17.69 10.87
CA ARG A 52 3.24 18.36 11.07
C ARG A 52 2.10 17.45 10.63
N VAL A 53 0.96 17.57 11.29
CA VAL A 53 -0.29 16.94 10.90
C VAL A 53 -1.25 18.01 10.38
N TYR A 54 -1.76 17.84 9.16
CA TYR A 54 -2.84 18.64 8.62
C TYR A 54 -4.14 17.89 8.85
N ASP A 55 -4.98 18.43 9.72
CA ASP A 55 -6.30 17.94 10.05
C ASP A 55 -7.34 18.73 9.27
N PHE A 56 -7.89 18.06 8.25
CA PHE A 56 -8.97 18.53 7.38
C PHE A 56 -10.14 17.55 7.43
N PHE A 57 -10.35 16.92 8.60
CA PHE A 57 -11.53 16.12 8.86
C PHE A 57 -12.76 17.01 9.07
N VAL A 58 -13.94 16.41 9.18
CA VAL A 58 -15.21 17.16 9.15
C VAL A 58 -15.52 17.87 10.47
N ASP A 59 -16.24 18.98 10.38
CA ASP A 59 -16.77 19.72 11.54
C ASP A 59 -18.27 19.45 11.70
N THR A 60 -18.73 19.27 12.94
CA THR A 60 -20.16 19.19 13.25
C THR A 60 -20.86 20.51 12.93
N PRO A 61 -22.11 20.49 12.43
CA PRO A 61 -22.89 21.70 12.19
C PRO A 61 -23.01 22.57 13.44
N ARG A 62 -23.10 23.89 13.30
CA ARG A 62 -23.18 24.83 14.45
C ARG A 62 -24.57 24.94 15.04
N HIS A 63 -25.61 24.63 14.25
CA HIS A 63 -27.01 24.70 14.66
C HIS A 63 -27.72 23.37 14.33
N PRO A 64 -27.71 22.37 15.23
CA PRO A 64 -28.49 21.15 15.05
C PRO A 64 -29.98 21.47 14.90
N LYS A 65 -30.65 20.76 14.00
CA LYS A 65 -32.09 20.85 13.74
C LYS A 65 -32.80 19.68 14.44
N PRO A 66 -34.09 19.80 14.79
CA PRO A 66 -34.87 18.71 15.39
C PRO A 66 -34.82 17.43 14.54
N ALA A 67 -34.65 16.27 15.17
CA ALA A 67 -34.42 15.00 14.48
C ALA A 67 -35.60 14.54 13.61
N ASP A 68 -36.82 14.93 13.97
CA ASP A 68 -38.06 14.70 13.21
C ASP A 68 -38.16 15.56 11.93
N ALA A 69 -37.32 16.58 11.79
CA ALA A 69 -37.20 17.41 10.60
C ALA A 69 -36.04 16.99 9.68
N LEU A 70 -35.35 15.88 9.98
CA LEU A 70 -34.18 15.41 9.23
C LEU A 70 -34.51 14.30 8.24
N ASP A 71 -33.84 14.35 7.09
CA ASP A 71 -33.70 13.25 6.16
C ASP A 71 -32.56 12.34 6.66
N PHE A 72 -32.91 11.37 7.50
CA PHE A 72 -31.95 10.48 8.17
C PHE A 72 -32.52 9.08 8.37
N HIS A 73 -31.94 8.07 7.72
CA HIS A 73 -32.42 6.68 7.77
C HIS A 73 -31.30 5.66 7.58
N ALA A 74 -31.54 4.43 8.02
CA ALA A 74 -30.60 3.32 7.86
C ALA A 74 -30.71 2.66 6.47
N ALA A 75 -29.57 2.47 5.81
CA ALA A 75 -29.36 1.59 4.67
C ALA A 75 -28.60 0.34 5.14
N VAL A 76 -29.16 -0.85 4.89
CA VAL A 76 -28.58 -2.13 5.33
C VAL A 76 -27.77 -2.73 4.19
N CYS A 77 -26.45 -2.81 4.36
CA CYS A 77 -25.50 -3.37 3.40
C CYS A 77 -25.06 -4.77 3.82
N ASP A 78 -24.71 -5.61 2.84
CA ASP A 78 -24.34 -7.01 3.05
C ASP A 78 -22.89 -7.28 2.60
N PHE A 79 -22.07 -7.82 3.50
CA PHE A 79 -20.69 -8.26 3.25
C PHE A 79 -20.60 -9.79 3.08
N GLY A 80 -21.73 -10.48 2.91
CA GLY A 80 -21.88 -11.91 2.64
C GLY A 80 -21.82 -12.80 3.89
N THR A 81 -20.92 -12.51 4.83
CA THR A 81 -20.85 -13.21 6.14
C THR A 81 -21.48 -12.40 7.28
N VAL A 82 -21.61 -11.08 7.11
CA VAL A 82 -22.18 -10.14 8.07
C VAL A 82 -22.94 -9.04 7.33
N THR A 83 -24.06 -8.58 7.89
CA THR A 83 -24.78 -7.38 7.43
C THR A 83 -24.51 -6.21 8.38
N GLN A 84 -24.64 -4.98 7.88
CA GLN A 84 -24.41 -3.77 8.66
C GLN A 84 -25.33 -2.62 8.22
N SER A 85 -25.80 -1.82 9.18
CA SER A 85 -26.57 -0.61 8.92
C SER A 85 -25.67 0.64 8.88
N PHE A 86 -25.81 1.42 7.82
CA PHE A 86 -25.20 2.73 7.65
C PHE A 86 -26.31 3.78 7.66
N HIS A 87 -26.17 4.88 8.41
CA HIS A 87 -27.18 5.93 8.37
C HIS A 87 -26.80 6.98 7.33
N ILE A 88 -27.76 7.32 6.48
CA ILE A 88 -27.62 8.14 5.26
C ILE A 88 -28.75 9.18 5.21
N GLY A 89 -28.86 9.91 4.09
CA GLY A 89 -29.76 11.07 3.96
C GLY A 89 -29.06 12.39 4.30
N ARG A 90 -29.68 13.52 3.95
CA ARG A 90 -29.11 14.87 4.09
C ARG A 90 -28.80 15.26 5.54
N GLY A 91 -29.50 14.68 6.51
CA GLY A 91 -29.25 14.82 7.94
C GLY A 91 -27.93 14.17 8.40
N ALA A 92 -27.36 13.24 7.62
CA ALA A 92 -26.09 12.59 7.93
C ALA A 92 -24.85 13.43 7.53
N ILE A 93 -25.03 14.55 6.81
CA ILE A 93 -23.92 15.32 6.22
C ILE A 93 -23.26 16.22 7.28
N ALA A 94 -21.97 15.97 7.57
CA ALA A 94 -21.11 16.89 8.31
C ALA A 94 -20.43 17.90 7.38
N THR A 95 -19.87 18.97 7.94
CA THR A 95 -19.21 20.06 7.18
C THR A 95 -17.96 19.52 6.46
N PRO A 96 -17.89 19.53 5.11
CA PRO A 96 -16.76 18.95 4.38
C PRO A 96 -15.43 19.66 4.60
N GLY A 97 -14.35 18.88 4.77
CA GLY A 97 -13.00 19.39 5.01
C GLY A 97 -12.01 19.18 3.87
N MET A 98 -12.28 18.28 2.91
CA MET A 98 -11.34 17.90 1.84
C MET A 98 -10.86 19.10 0.99
N ILE A 99 -11.77 19.96 0.53
CA ILE A 99 -11.45 21.10 -0.35
C ILE A 99 -10.50 22.10 0.33
N PRO A 100 -10.77 22.65 1.53
CA PRO A 100 -9.79 23.50 2.21
C PRO A 100 -8.50 22.73 2.58
N GLY A 101 -8.58 21.41 2.83
CA GLY A 101 -7.43 20.52 2.97
C GLY A 101 -6.48 20.58 1.78
N LEU A 102 -6.97 20.24 0.58
CA LEU A 102 -6.20 20.24 -0.66
C LEU A 102 -5.56 21.62 -0.95
N VAL A 103 -6.34 22.69 -0.78
CA VAL A 103 -5.87 24.07 -1.06
C VAL A 103 -4.78 24.50 -0.07
N GLN A 104 -4.96 24.25 1.23
CA GLN A 104 -3.98 24.68 2.23
C GLN A 104 -2.71 23.81 2.19
N ILE A 105 -2.82 22.49 1.99
CA ILE A 105 -1.65 21.63 1.83
C ILE A 105 -0.85 22.02 0.57
N GLN A 106 -1.54 22.40 -0.50
CA GLN A 106 -0.88 22.91 -1.72
C GLN A 106 -0.15 24.23 -1.44
N GLY A 107 -0.76 25.18 -0.73
CA GLY A 107 -0.12 26.45 -0.37
C GLY A 107 1.04 26.32 0.62
N ASP A 108 0.93 25.42 1.61
CA ASP A 108 1.90 25.29 2.71
C ASP A 108 3.10 24.39 2.36
N LEU A 109 2.95 23.40 1.46
CA LEU A 109 3.96 22.36 1.21
C LEU A 109 4.34 22.08 -0.25
N CYS A 110 3.50 22.43 -1.24
CA CYS A 110 3.70 21.98 -2.62
C CYS A 110 4.50 22.98 -3.48
N HIS A 111 5.22 22.47 -4.48
CA HIS A 111 5.94 23.29 -5.46
C HIS A 111 5.10 23.56 -6.72
N LEU A 112 4.20 22.63 -7.06
CA LEU A 112 3.34 22.71 -8.23
C LEU A 112 2.02 23.43 -7.89
N SER A 113 1.46 24.11 -8.88
CA SER A 113 0.16 24.75 -8.76
C SER A 113 -0.96 23.72 -8.59
N LEU A 114 -2.02 24.09 -7.87
CA LEU A 114 -3.20 23.24 -7.67
C LEU A 114 -3.75 22.70 -9.00
N ALA A 115 -3.80 23.53 -10.06
CA ALA A 115 -4.21 23.11 -11.40
C ALA A 115 -3.34 21.98 -12.00
N ARG A 116 -2.02 21.96 -11.73
CA ARG A 116 -1.16 20.86 -12.16
C ARG A 116 -1.43 19.59 -11.36
N LEU A 117 -1.67 19.71 -10.06
CA LEU A 117 -1.92 18.59 -9.15
C LEU A 117 -3.29 17.92 -9.38
N LEU A 118 -4.32 18.71 -9.73
CA LEU A 118 -5.67 18.19 -9.99
C LEU A 118 -5.84 17.63 -11.42
N ARG A 119 -4.95 17.96 -12.37
CA ARG A 119 -5.04 17.51 -13.77
C ARG A 119 -5.25 16.00 -13.96
N PRO A 120 -4.56 15.09 -13.23
CA PRO A 120 -4.81 13.65 -13.39
C PRO A 120 -6.22 13.26 -12.94
N ALA A 121 -6.72 13.87 -11.85
CA ALA A 121 -8.07 13.62 -11.33
C ALA A 121 -9.14 14.14 -12.30
N ILE A 122 -8.98 15.34 -12.85
CA ILE A 122 -9.83 15.91 -13.91
C ILE A 122 -9.91 14.96 -15.11
N ARG A 123 -8.76 14.44 -15.56
CA ARG A 123 -8.68 13.47 -16.66
C ARG A 123 -9.43 12.18 -16.34
N PHE A 124 -9.17 11.57 -15.18
CA PHE A 124 -9.87 10.34 -14.74
C PHE A 124 -11.39 10.55 -14.59
N ALA A 125 -11.83 11.73 -14.17
CA ALA A 125 -13.24 12.05 -14.04
C ALA A 125 -13.90 12.24 -15.43
N ARG A 126 -13.26 12.95 -16.35
CA ARG A 126 -13.85 13.27 -17.67
C ARG A 126 -13.76 12.11 -18.67
N GLU A 127 -12.61 11.45 -18.78
CA GLU A 127 -12.37 10.32 -19.70
C GLU A 127 -12.81 8.98 -19.11
N GLY A 128 -13.00 8.94 -17.79
CA GLY A 128 -13.36 7.77 -17.02
C GLY A 128 -12.22 6.79 -16.77
N PHE A 129 -12.44 5.87 -15.85
CA PHE A 129 -11.53 4.78 -15.50
C PHE A 129 -12.26 3.44 -15.51
N VAL A 130 -11.51 2.35 -15.65
CA VAL A 130 -12.04 0.99 -15.57
C VAL A 130 -12.23 0.61 -14.10
N ILE A 131 -13.42 0.13 -13.75
CA ILE A 131 -13.76 -0.37 -12.42
C ILE A 131 -12.98 -1.68 -12.19
N SER A 132 -12.16 -1.74 -11.16
CA SER A 132 -11.48 -2.97 -10.72
C SER A 132 -12.44 -3.93 -10.00
N GLU A 133 -12.05 -5.20 -9.87
CA GLU A 133 -12.79 -6.22 -9.10
C GLU A 133 -13.13 -5.74 -7.68
N LEU A 134 -12.19 -5.09 -6.98
CA LEU A 134 -12.42 -4.57 -5.63
C LEU A 134 -13.43 -3.41 -5.63
N GLN A 135 -13.36 -2.49 -6.58
CA GLN A 135 -14.33 -1.40 -6.69
C GLN A 135 -15.72 -1.94 -7.02
N GLY A 136 -15.83 -2.90 -7.95
CA GLY A 136 -17.09 -3.59 -8.26
C GLY A 136 -17.68 -4.31 -7.05
N TYR A 137 -16.85 -5.00 -6.27
CA TYR A 137 -17.26 -5.63 -5.02
C TYR A 137 -17.74 -4.61 -3.98
N VAL A 138 -17.00 -3.51 -3.76
CA VAL A 138 -17.42 -2.43 -2.84
C VAL A 138 -18.74 -1.81 -3.30
N PHE A 139 -18.91 -1.53 -4.58
CA PHE A 139 -20.17 -0.98 -5.13
C PHE A 139 -21.35 -1.96 -4.98
N SER A 140 -21.10 -3.27 -4.96
CA SER A 140 -22.14 -4.28 -4.68
C SER A 140 -22.57 -4.28 -3.21
N ILE A 141 -21.65 -4.02 -2.28
CA ILE A 141 -21.95 -3.92 -0.85
C ILE A 141 -22.78 -2.67 -0.56
N VAL A 142 -22.33 -1.50 -1.04
CA VAL A 142 -22.98 -0.21 -0.78
C VAL A 142 -24.12 0.12 -1.74
N GLU A 143 -24.61 -0.86 -2.50
CA GLU A 143 -25.68 -0.70 -3.48
C GLU A 143 -26.94 0.00 -2.91
N PRO A 144 -27.40 -0.29 -1.68
CA PRO A 144 -28.53 0.41 -1.05
C PRO A 144 -28.28 1.91 -0.82
N ILE A 145 -27.03 2.34 -0.68
CA ILE A 145 -26.63 3.75 -0.54
C ILE A 145 -26.56 4.41 -1.92
N LEU A 146 -25.98 3.72 -2.91
CA LEU A 146 -25.88 4.24 -4.28
C LEU A 146 -27.26 4.36 -4.96
N ALA A 147 -28.22 3.51 -4.59
CA ALA A 147 -29.60 3.56 -5.08
C ALA A 147 -30.50 4.61 -4.40
N ASN A 148 -30.00 5.32 -3.38
CA ASN A 148 -30.82 6.20 -2.52
C ASN A 148 -31.37 7.46 -3.22
N SER A 149 -30.71 7.97 -4.26
CA SER A 149 -31.22 9.08 -5.07
C SER A 149 -31.05 8.81 -6.57
N SER A 150 -31.96 9.35 -7.38
CA SER A 150 -31.98 9.19 -8.84
C SER A 150 -30.67 9.62 -9.51
N GLU A 151 -30.09 10.71 -9.02
CA GLU A 151 -28.86 11.32 -9.55
C GLU A 151 -27.64 10.47 -9.24
N LEU A 152 -27.58 9.91 -8.02
CA LEU A 152 -26.50 9.03 -7.60
C LEU A 152 -26.61 7.67 -8.29
N ASP A 153 -27.80 7.07 -8.34
CA ASP A 153 -28.02 5.77 -8.98
C ASP A 153 -27.71 5.81 -10.47
N ALA A 154 -28.08 6.91 -11.15
CA ALA A 154 -27.76 7.14 -12.56
C ALA A 154 -26.25 7.23 -12.84
N LEU A 155 -25.44 7.72 -11.89
CA LEU A 155 -23.98 7.79 -12.04
C LEU A 155 -23.34 6.40 -12.16
N TYR A 156 -23.94 5.40 -11.50
CA TYR A 156 -23.49 4.02 -11.50
C TYR A 156 -24.24 3.13 -12.51
N ARG A 157 -24.86 3.71 -13.55
CA ARG A 157 -25.52 2.97 -14.63
C ARG A 157 -24.87 3.18 -15.99
N GLY A 158 -24.81 2.10 -16.75
CA GLY A 158 -24.44 2.12 -18.16
C GLY A 158 -25.53 2.75 -19.03
N ARG A 159 -25.21 3.00 -20.31
CA ARG A 159 -26.16 3.53 -21.32
C ARG A 159 -27.32 2.56 -21.61
N ASP A 160 -27.14 1.29 -21.26
CA ASP A 160 -28.12 0.21 -21.28
C ASP A 160 -28.97 0.12 -20.00
N GLY A 161 -28.73 1.00 -19.01
CA GLY A 161 -29.45 1.06 -17.74
C GLY A 161 -29.00 0.05 -16.69
N ARG A 162 -28.09 -0.89 -17.00
CA ARG A 162 -27.56 -1.84 -16.01
C ARG A 162 -26.61 -1.13 -15.05
N ARG A 163 -26.50 -1.62 -13.81
CA ARG A 163 -25.49 -1.12 -12.86
C ARG A 163 -24.09 -1.48 -13.38
N LEU A 164 -23.16 -0.53 -13.30
CA LEU A 164 -21.77 -0.73 -13.69
C LEU A 164 -21.07 -1.71 -12.73
N THR A 165 -20.21 -2.55 -13.28
CA THR A 165 -19.52 -3.65 -12.59
C THR A 165 -18.01 -3.64 -12.92
N ALA A 166 -17.25 -4.58 -12.35
CA ALA A 166 -15.83 -4.70 -12.70
C ALA A 166 -15.63 -4.88 -14.22
N GLY A 167 -14.59 -4.24 -14.77
CA GLY A 167 -14.33 -4.17 -16.21
C GLY A 167 -15.09 -3.07 -16.96
N ASP A 168 -16.18 -2.52 -16.40
CA ASP A 168 -16.87 -1.37 -17.01
C ASP A 168 -16.10 -0.05 -16.80
N ARG A 169 -16.40 0.94 -17.64
CA ARG A 169 -15.85 2.31 -17.51
C ARG A 169 -16.84 3.24 -16.81
N LEU A 170 -16.41 3.85 -15.70
CA LEU A 170 -17.14 4.91 -15.01
C LEU A 170 -16.60 6.28 -15.41
N CYS A 171 -17.47 7.19 -15.85
CA CYS A 171 -17.15 8.59 -16.15
C CYS A 171 -17.96 9.53 -15.25
N GLN A 172 -17.34 10.61 -14.78
CA GLN A 172 -17.90 11.58 -13.84
C GLN A 172 -17.66 13.03 -14.33
N PRO A 173 -18.26 13.46 -15.46
CA PRO A 173 -17.94 14.75 -16.08
C PRO A 173 -18.21 15.96 -15.17
N ALA A 174 -19.31 15.99 -14.42
CA ALA A 174 -19.60 17.07 -13.48
C ALA A 174 -18.55 17.20 -12.36
N LEU A 175 -17.96 16.08 -11.92
CA LEU A 175 -16.85 16.08 -10.96
C LEU A 175 -15.56 16.60 -11.61
N ALA A 176 -15.33 16.32 -12.89
CA ALA A 176 -14.22 16.92 -13.64
C ALA A 176 -14.35 18.44 -13.72
N ASP A 177 -15.54 18.95 -14.02
CA ASP A 177 -15.83 20.38 -14.10
C ASP A 177 -15.66 21.06 -12.72
N SER A 178 -16.04 20.37 -11.64
CA SER A 178 -15.83 20.83 -10.26
C SER A 178 -14.36 20.82 -9.85
N LEU A 179 -13.59 19.85 -10.30
CA LEU A 179 -12.12 19.80 -10.10
C LEU A 179 -11.41 20.89 -10.92
N GLU A 180 -11.90 21.24 -12.12
CA GLU A 180 -11.41 22.39 -12.89
C GLU A 180 -11.75 23.72 -12.20
N LEU A 181 -12.96 23.87 -11.67
CA LEU A 181 -13.33 25.03 -10.85
C LEU A 181 -12.40 25.17 -9.64
N LEU A 182 -12.16 24.07 -8.90
CA LEU A 182 -11.22 24.04 -7.78
C LEU A 182 -9.77 24.37 -8.21
N ALA A 183 -9.33 23.87 -9.36
CA ALA A 183 -8.00 24.12 -9.93
C ALA A 183 -7.75 25.61 -10.24
N HIS A 184 -8.78 26.34 -10.67
CA HIS A 184 -8.67 27.74 -11.08
C HIS A 184 -9.03 28.75 -9.99
N GLU A 185 -10.02 28.45 -9.15
CA GLU A 185 -10.62 29.40 -8.18
C GLU A 185 -10.35 29.02 -6.71
N GLY A 186 -9.70 27.88 -6.46
CA GLY A 186 -9.44 27.37 -5.12
C GLY A 186 -10.73 27.06 -4.35
N SER A 187 -10.72 27.27 -3.04
CA SER A 187 -11.84 26.93 -2.15
C SER A 187 -13.00 27.93 -2.18
N ARG A 188 -12.83 29.12 -2.78
CA ARG A 188 -13.82 30.21 -2.73
C ARG A 188 -15.21 29.81 -3.27
N PRO A 189 -15.36 29.17 -4.46
CA PRO A 189 -16.69 28.81 -4.97
C PRO A 189 -17.44 27.80 -4.09
N PHE A 190 -16.70 26.97 -3.35
CA PHE A 190 -17.25 25.94 -2.47
C PHE A 190 -17.62 26.47 -1.07
N ARG A 191 -17.22 27.71 -0.72
CA ARG A 191 -17.63 28.41 0.51
C ARG A 191 -18.75 29.43 0.26
N GLU A 192 -18.68 30.16 -0.85
CA GLU A 192 -19.51 31.35 -1.10
C GLU A 192 -20.19 31.37 -2.49
N GLY A 193 -19.77 30.47 -3.39
CA GLY A 193 -20.19 30.43 -4.79
C GLY A 193 -21.46 29.62 -5.05
N GLU A 194 -21.57 29.14 -6.29
CA GLU A 194 -22.68 28.29 -6.73
C GLU A 194 -22.67 26.89 -6.08
N PRO A 195 -21.53 26.15 -6.00
CA PRO A 195 -21.47 24.90 -5.24
C PRO A 195 -21.88 25.06 -3.76
N ALA A 196 -21.50 26.17 -3.12
CA ALA A 196 -21.91 26.47 -1.75
C ALA A 196 -23.43 26.66 -1.65
N ARG A 197 -24.04 27.44 -2.55
CA ARG A 197 -25.50 27.62 -2.60
C ARG A 197 -26.24 26.31 -2.86
N ALA A 198 -25.78 25.49 -3.79
CA ALA A 198 -26.35 24.17 -4.05
C ALA A 198 -26.30 23.24 -2.82
N LEU A 199 -25.24 23.32 -2.01
CA LEU A 199 -25.12 22.55 -0.77
C LEU A 199 -26.11 23.03 0.30
N LEU A 200 -26.29 24.35 0.43
CA LEU A 200 -27.24 24.94 1.37
C LEU A 200 -28.70 24.70 0.96
N GLU A 201 -29.01 24.74 -0.34
CA GLU A 201 -30.33 24.38 -0.87
C GLU A 201 -30.64 22.89 -0.63
N LEU A 202 -29.68 22.00 -0.89
CA LEU A 202 -29.80 20.57 -0.58
C LEU A 202 -30.00 20.33 0.93
N ALA A 203 -29.20 20.99 1.78
CA ALA A 203 -29.33 20.92 3.23
C ALA A 203 -30.61 21.57 3.78
N GLY A 204 -31.26 22.45 3.02
CA GLY A 204 -32.58 22.98 3.35
C GLY A 204 -33.66 21.89 3.40
N ALA A 205 -33.53 20.83 2.59
CA ALA A 205 -34.45 19.70 2.53
C ALA A 205 -34.14 18.59 3.55
N GLY A 206 -34.02 18.95 4.84
CA GLY A 206 -33.81 17.99 5.93
C GLY A 206 -32.34 17.67 6.27
N GLY A 207 -31.39 18.53 5.87
CA GLY A 207 -30.00 18.48 6.33
C GLY A 207 -29.71 19.53 7.41
N HIS A 208 -28.55 19.43 8.05
CA HIS A 208 -28.17 20.37 9.12
C HIS A 208 -27.51 21.66 8.62
N LEU A 209 -26.69 21.60 7.57
CA LEU A 209 -25.70 22.63 7.23
C LEU A 209 -26.30 24.02 6.93
N GLU A 210 -25.60 25.05 7.40
CA GLU A 210 -25.87 26.47 7.16
C GLU A 210 -24.62 27.21 6.63
N ALA A 211 -24.79 28.42 6.11
CA ALA A 211 -23.68 29.22 5.57
C ALA A 211 -22.58 29.50 6.60
N ALA A 212 -22.94 29.57 7.89
CA ALA A 212 -22.00 29.74 8.99
C ALA A 212 -21.04 28.55 9.18
N ASP A 213 -21.45 27.34 8.78
CA ASP A 213 -20.61 26.13 8.87
C ASP A 213 -19.54 26.17 7.78
N LEU A 214 -19.93 26.46 6.54
CA LEU A 214 -19.02 26.58 5.39
C LEU A 214 -17.99 27.70 5.56
N ALA A 215 -18.39 28.80 6.20
CA ALA A 215 -17.51 29.92 6.54
C ALA A 215 -16.51 29.60 7.67
N ALA A 216 -16.88 28.70 8.60
CA ALA A 216 -16.03 28.31 9.73
C ALA A 216 -15.03 27.18 9.38
N ALA A 217 -15.35 26.36 8.37
CA ALA A 217 -14.58 25.18 7.96
C ALA A 217 -13.11 25.52 7.62
N ARG A 218 -12.17 24.97 8.39
CA ARG A 218 -10.72 25.24 8.29
C ARG A 218 -9.85 24.01 8.53
N VAL A 219 -8.64 24.02 7.98
CA VAL A 219 -7.62 23.03 8.31
C VAL A 219 -6.95 23.41 9.63
N LEU A 220 -6.73 22.43 10.49
CA LEU A 220 -6.05 22.59 11.77
C LEU A 220 -4.67 21.95 11.64
N VAL A 221 -3.60 22.69 11.93
CA VAL A 221 -2.23 22.15 11.81
C VAL A 221 -1.68 21.82 13.20
N ARG A 222 -1.41 20.54 13.44
CA ARG A 222 -1.09 19.94 14.74
C ARG A 222 0.32 19.36 14.76
N GLN A 223 0.86 19.13 15.96
CA GLN A 223 2.06 18.33 16.16
C GLN A 223 1.67 16.84 16.23
N PRO A 224 2.39 15.91 15.56
CA PRO A 224 2.11 14.48 15.69
C PRO A 224 2.40 13.97 17.11
N LEU A 225 1.74 12.87 17.50
CA LEU A 225 2.17 12.10 18.66
C LEU A 225 3.49 11.41 18.35
N HIS A 226 4.43 11.53 19.29
CA HIS A 226 5.77 10.99 19.19
C HIS A 226 5.93 9.84 20.19
N ARG A 227 6.41 8.70 19.71
CA ARG A 227 6.69 7.49 20.51
C ARG A 227 8.00 6.85 20.08
N HIS A 228 8.52 6.02 20.96
CA HIS A 228 9.61 5.11 20.66
C HIS A 228 9.12 3.69 20.95
N HIS A 229 9.58 2.72 20.17
CA HIS A 229 9.31 1.29 20.39
C HIS A 229 10.46 0.50 19.77
N ALA A 230 11.08 -0.42 20.52
CA ALA A 230 12.20 -1.25 20.06
C ALA A 230 13.32 -0.49 19.30
N GLY A 231 13.63 0.73 19.76
CA GLY A 231 14.66 1.60 19.16
C GLY A 231 14.23 2.36 17.88
N ALA A 232 13.02 2.13 17.38
CA ALA A 232 12.41 2.95 16.33
C ALA A 232 11.76 4.21 16.92
N GLU A 233 11.81 5.30 16.17
CA GLU A 233 11.00 6.51 16.38
C GLU A 233 9.71 6.40 15.57
N ILE A 234 8.56 6.66 16.20
CA ILE A 234 7.24 6.56 15.56
C ILE A 234 6.48 7.89 15.75
N LEU A 235 5.96 8.41 14.64
CA LEU A 235 5.14 9.62 14.54
C LEU A 235 3.75 9.20 14.07
N THR A 236 2.72 9.49 14.86
CA THR A 236 1.33 9.16 14.51
C THR A 236 0.37 10.27 14.91
N MET A 237 -0.92 10.05 14.74
CA MET A 237 -1.92 11.11 14.86
C MET A 237 -2.21 11.54 16.31
N PRO A 238 -2.31 12.86 16.57
CA PRO A 238 -2.90 13.40 17.80
C PRO A 238 -4.43 13.40 17.71
N LEU A 239 -5.06 13.84 18.79
CA LEU A 239 -6.47 14.25 18.78
C LEU A 239 -6.72 15.27 17.65
N PRO A 240 -7.83 15.15 16.90
CA PRO A 240 -9.05 14.39 17.24
C PRO A 240 -9.01 12.90 16.88
N SER A 241 -7.88 12.39 16.34
CA SER A 241 -7.75 10.95 16.10
C SER A 241 -7.39 10.22 17.40
N SER A 242 -8.37 9.52 17.95
CA SER A 242 -8.14 8.52 19.01
C SER A 242 -7.30 7.34 18.50
N GLY A 243 -7.30 7.07 17.19
CA GLY A 243 -6.57 5.95 16.59
C GLY A 243 -5.05 6.03 16.75
N GLY A 244 -4.45 7.22 16.58
CA GLY A 244 -3.01 7.40 16.81
C GLY A 244 -2.62 7.29 18.29
N LEU A 245 -3.47 7.80 19.19
CA LEU A 245 -3.28 7.65 20.63
C LEU A 245 -3.41 6.19 21.09
N LEU A 246 -4.36 5.44 20.55
CA LEU A 246 -4.55 4.02 20.85
C LEU A 246 -3.45 3.15 20.24
N LEU A 247 -2.91 3.53 19.08
CA LEU A 247 -1.71 2.90 18.51
C LEU A 247 -0.49 3.13 19.41
N ALA A 248 -0.28 4.36 19.89
CA ALA A 248 0.77 4.69 20.84
C ALA A 248 0.66 3.85 22.13
N PHE A 249 -0.54 3.77 22.73
CA PHE A 249 -0.80 2.93 23.89
C PHE A 249 -0.56 1.43 23.62
N ALA A 250 -0.90 0.93 22.43
CA ALA A 250 -0.67 -0.45 22.05
C ALA A 250 0.82 -0.81 21.89
N LEU A 251 1.65 0.15 21.43
CA LEU A 251 3.12 0.02 21.41
C LEU A 251 3.68 0.02 22.84
N ASP A 252 3.24 0.94 23.71
CA ASP A 252 3.63 0.99 25.14
C ASP A 252 3.26 -0.31 25.90
N LEU A 253 2.26 -1.08 25.42
CA LEU A 253 1.93 -2.42 25.91
C LEU A 253 2.81 -3.52 25.29
N ALA A 254 3.18 -3.40 24.02
CA ALA A 254 4.01 -4.36 23.31
C ALA A 254 5.44 -4.46 23.87
N GLU A 255 6.01 -3.35 24.35
CA GLU A 255 7.31 -3.35 25.07
C GLU A 255 7.35 -4.26 26.32
N ARG A 256 6.19 -4.72 26.80
CA ARG A 256 6.04 -5.58 27.99
C ARG A 256 5.76 -7.04 27.68
N LEU A 257 5.73 -7.42 26.40
CA LEU A 257 5.54 -8.80 25.98
C LEU A 257 6.88 -9.43 25.58
N GLU A 258 7.20 -10.55 26.21
CA GLU A 258 8.27 -11.43 25.76
C GLU A 258 7.68 -12.38 24.70
N ALA A 259 7.86 -12.07 23.41
CA ALA A 259 7.43 -12.90 22.30
C ALA A 259 8.65 -13.51 21.59
N GLU A 260 8.88 -14.82 21.75
CA GLU A 260 10.10 -15.48 21.25
C GLU A 260 10.20 -15.54 19.72
N ALA A 261 9.08 -15.72 19.03
CA ALA A 261 9.05 -15.89 17.56
C ALA A 261 7.73 -15.44 16.93
N PHE A 262 7.81 -14.92 15.71
CA PHE A 262 6.63 -14.57 14.91
C PHE A 262 5.73 -15.79 14.68
N GLY A 263 4.42 -15.59 14.76
CA GLY A 263 3.41 -16.65 14.55
C GLY A 263 3.34 -17.74 15.62
N SER A 264 4.16 -17.65 16.69
CA SER A 264 4.08 -18.53 17.85
C SER A 264 2.76 -18.34 18.63
N PRO A 265 2.35 -19.33 19.45
CA PRO A 265 1.22 -19.17 20.38
C PRO A 265 1.34 -17.92 21.25
N ASP A 266 2.50 -17.70 21.88
CA ASP A 266 2.72 -16.56 22.78
C ASP A 266 2.67 -15.21 22.05
N HIS A 267 3.20 -15.13 20.82
CA HIS A 267 3.06 -13.94 19.98
C HIS A 267 1.58 -13.62 19.69
N LEU A 268 0.78 -14.60 19.24
CA LEU A 268 -0.61 -14.33 18.87
C LEU A 268 -1.52 -14.10 20.09
N VAL A 269 -1.30 -14.81 21.19
CA VAL A 269 -1.96 -14.55 22.48
C VAL A 269 -1.58 -13.15 23.01
N GLY A 270 -0.30 -12.79 22.94
CA GLY A 270 0.20 -11.46 23.28
C GLY A 270 -0.48 -10.35 22.48
N LEU A 271 -0.52 -10.51 21.15
CA LEU A 271 -1.19 -9.58 20.23
C LEU A 271 -2.70 -9.49 20.51
N ALA A 272 -3.37 -10.62 20.77
CA ALA A 272 -4.77 -10.66 21.16
C ALA A 272 -5.03 -9.87 22.46
N ARG A 273 -4.17 -10.05 23.46
CA ARG A 273 -4.21 -9.32 24.73
C ARG A 273 -4.00 -7.82 24.52
N ILE A 274 -3.03 -7.38 23.71
CA ILE A 274 -2.83 -5.95 23.39
C ILE A 274 -4.09 -5.36 22.76
N MET A 275 -4.68 -6.02 21.75
CA MET A 275 -5.87 -5.54 21.07
C MET A 275 -7.07 -5.42 22.03
N ALA A 276 -7.29 -6.43 22.87
CA ALA A 276 -8.35 -6.43 23.88
C ALA A 276 -8.14 -5.34 24.96
N LEU A 277 -6.91 -5.16 25.44
CA LEU A 277 -6.55 -4.11 26.41
C LEU A 277 -6.72 -2.72 25.81
N THR A 278 -6.31 -2.51 24.57
CA THR A 278 -6.44 -1.23 23.85
C THR A 278 -7.91 -0.86 23.65
N ASP A 279 -8.74 -1.80 23.21
CA ASP A 279 -10.17 -1.56 23.03
C ASP A 279 -10.91 -1.34 24.37
N ARG A 280 -10.48 -2.00 25.45
CA ARG A 280 -10.98 -1.68 26.80
C ARG A 280 -10.51 -0.31 27.29
N ALA A 281 -9.24 0.04 27.14
CA ALA A 281 -8.71 1.30 27.63
C ALA A 281 -9.36 2.51 26.92
N ARG A 282 -9.77 2.36 25.65
CA ARG A 282 -10.64 3.30 24.92
C ARG A 282 -11.97 3.56 25.65
N ARG A 283 -12.67 2.51 26.11
CA ARG A 283 -13.91 2.62 26.90
C ARG A 283 -13.64 3.22 28.29
N ASP A 284 -12.77 2.59 29.06
CA ASP A 284 -12.51 2.92 30.47
C ASP A 284 -11.95 4.34 30.70
N SER A 285 -11.27 4.93 29.70
CA SER A 285 -10.82 6.33 29.75
C SER A 285 -11.94 7.34 29.48
N GLY A 286 -13.08 6.89 28.94
CA GLY A 286 -14.12 7.73 28.35
C GLY A 286 -13.76 8.23 26.95
N LEU A 287 -12.68 7.76 26.32
CA LEU A 287 -12.29 8.16 24.97
C LEU A 287 -13.27 7.64 23.90
N SER A 288 -14.04 6.58 24.22
CA SER A 288 -15.21 6.21 23.43
C SER A 288 -16.29 7.28 23.41
N ASP A 289 -16.54 7.98 24.52
CA ASP A 289 -17.75 8.82 24.73
C ASP A 289 -17.45 10.33 24.70
N ALA A 290 -16.15 10.67 24.66
CA ALA A 290 -15.63 12.02 24.52
C ALA A 290 -15.90 12.53 23.10
N VAL A 291 -16.40 13.77 23.00
CA VAL A 291 -16.60 14.40 21.69
C VAL A 291 -16.07 15.83 21.73
N GLY A 292 -15.12 16.13 20.86
CA GLY A 292 -14.47 17.43 20.78
C GLY A 292 -13.23 17.56 21.68
N GLU A 293 -12.37 18.51 21.33
CA GLU A 293 -10.96 18.51 21.74
C GLU A 293 -10.72 18.53 23.26
N GLU A 294 -11.54 19.25 24.04
CA GLU A 294 -11.36 19.37 25.49
C GLU A 294 -11.68 18.06 26.24
N GLU A 295 -12.78 17.41 25.89
CA GLU A 295 -13.18 16.13 26.49
C GLU A 295 -12.23 15.01 26.05
N GLU A 296 -11.86 14.99 24.77
CA GLU A 296 -10.91 14.02 24.22
C GLU A 296 -9.54 14.17 24.88
N ALA A 297 -9.07 15.41 25.13
CA ALA A 297 -7.83 15.66 25.86
C ALA A 297 -7.92 15.18 27.32
N ALA A 298 -9.05 15.39 27.99
CA ALA A 298 -9.28 14.89 29.34
C ALA A 298 -9.33 13.34 29.40
N ALA A 299 -9.92 12.70 28.39
CA ALA A 299 -9.92 11.24 28.25
C ALA A 299 -8.52 10.69 27.94
N ALA A 300 -7.80 11.33 27.02
CA ALA A 300 -6.42 10.99 26.67
C ALA A 300 -5.46 11.10 27.87
N ALA A 301 -5.63 12.13 28.72
CA ALA A 301 -4.87 12.29 29.95
C ALA A 301 -5.09 11.12 30.94
N ARG A 302 -6.29 10.54 30.99
CA ARG A 302 -6.59 9.35 31.82
C ARG A 302 -5.95 8.07 31.27
N LEU A 303 -5.77 7.99 29.94
CA LEU A 303 -5.11 6.87 29.27
C LEU A 303 -3.58 6.93 29.45
N GLY A 304 -3.01 8.13 29.47
CA GLY A 304 -1.58 8.38 29.66
C GLY A 304 -1.07 8.33 31.11
N ASP A 305 -1.90 8.00 32.09
CA ASP A 305 -1.51 7.89 33.51
C ASP A 305 -0.66 6.63 33.76
N PRO A 306 0.63 6.76 34.15
CA PRO A 306 1.52 5.62 34.39
C PRO A 306 1.06 4.66 35.48
N ALA A 307 0.20 5.12 36.42
CA ALA A 307 -0.38 4.24 37.45
C ALA A 307 -1.41 3.28 36.84
N ARG A 308 -2.25 3.77 35.92
CA ARG A 308 -3.37 3.02 35.31
C ARG A 308 -2.91 1.99 34.27
N LEU A 309 -1.71 2.16 33.72
CA LEU A 309 -1.02 1.19 32.86
C LEU A 309 -0.80 -0.21 33.50
N ARG A 310 -1.14 -0.40 34.78
CA ARG A 310 -1.21 -1.72 35.46
C ARG A 310 -2.65 -2.19 35.71
N ASP A 311 -3.59 -1.28 35.88
CA ASP A 311 -4.99 -1.57 36.24
C ASP A 311 -5.86 -1.98 35.04
N TYR A 312 -5.47 -1.57 33.83
CA TYR A 312 -6.11 -2.04 32.60
C TYR A 312 -6.03 -3.57 32.43
N ALA A 313 -5.17 -4.29 33.18
CA ALA A 313 -5.05 -5.74 33.13
C ALA A 313 -6.16 -6.55 33.86
N ARG A 314 -7.16 -5.93 34.54
CA ARG A 314 -7.97 -6.65 35.57
C ARG A 314 -9.52 -6.64 35.51
N ALA A 315 -10.18 -6.18 34.45
CA ALA A 315 -11.65 -6.23 34.31
C ALA A 315 -12.13 -6.32 32.83
N VAL A 316 -13.40 -6.67 32.58
CA VAL A 316 -13.97 -6.89 31.23
C VAL A 316 -15.48 -6.50 31.15
N ALA A 317 -15.91 -6.12 29.92
CA ALA A 317 -17.29 -6.02 29.37
C ALA A 317 -18.06 -4.70 29.64
N GLN A 318 -18.85 -4.07 28.73
CA GLN A 318 -19.13 -4.22 27.26
C GLN A 318 -19.52 -2.84 26.65
N ALA A 319 -19.44 -2.66 25.31
CA ALA A 319 -20.18 -1.65 24.51
C ALA A 319 -20.14 -2.01 22.99
N PRO A 320 -21.10 -1.59 22.13
CA PRO A 320 -21.24 -2.03 20.74
C PRO A 320 -20.23 -1.39 19.75
N GLN A 321 -20.09 -1.97 18.55
CA GLN A 321 -19.09 -1.59 17.53
C GLN A 321 -19.53 -1.86 16.08
N VAL A 322 -19.02 -1.05 15.13
CA VAL A 322 -19.39 -1.00 13.70
C VAL A 322 -18.13 -0.83 12.81
N ALA A 323 -18.21 -1.11 11.49
CA ALA A 323 -17.07 -1.18 10.57
C ALA A 323 -17.23 -0.36 9.26
N ARG A 324 -16.39 0.67 9.05
CA ARG A 324 -16.64 1.73 8.02
C ARG A 324 -15.47 2.10 7.07
N GLY A 325 -15.76 2.94 6.07
CA GLY A 325 -14.92 3.27 4.92
C GLY A 325 -13.72 4.19 5.19
N THR A 326 -12.54 3.83 4.67
CA THR A 326 -11.32 4.66 4.69
C THR A 326 -10.36 4.20 3.59
N THR A 327 -9.68 5.13 2.93
CA THR A 327 -8.53 4.86 2.05
C THR A 327 -7.25 5.50 2.58
N HIS A 328 -6.08 4.98 2.17
CA HIS A 328 -4.78 5.44 2.65
C HIS A 328 -3.73 5.53 1.54
N ILE A 329 -2.95 6.61 1.56
CA ILE A 329 -1.90 6.93 0.58
C ILE A 329 -0.59 7.20 1.34
N SER A 330 0.49 6.54 0.94
CA SER A 330 1.84 6.77 1.50
C SER A 330 2.83 7.10 0.38
N VAL A 331 3.62 8.17 0.57
CA VAL A 331 4.58 8.70 -0.41
C VAL A 331 5.92 9.02 0.26
N VAL A 332 7.01 8.73 -0.45
CA VAL A 332 8.37 9.14 -0.11
C VAL A 332 9.08 9.65 -1.36
N ASP A 333 9.71 10.82 -1.29
CA ASP A 333 10.49 11.40 -2.38
C ASP A 333 12.01 11.13 -2.27
N GLY A 334 12.79 11.53 -3.27
CA GLY A 334 14.24 11.33 -3.30
C GLY A 334 15.00 12.10 -2.20
N ALA A 335 14.48 13.26 -1.78
CA ALA A 335 14.99 14.01 -0.62
C ALA A 335 14.68 13.29 0.71
N GLY A 336 13.76 12.32 0.68
CA GLY A 336 13.34 11.51 1.82
C GLY A 336 12.21 12.15 2.62
N ASN A 337 11.47 13.13 2.08
CA ASN A 337 10.28 13.60 2.76
C ASN A 337 9.21 12.50 2.73
N LEU A 338 8.52 12.33 3.85
CA LEU A 338 7.45 11.35 4.01
C LEU A 338 6.09 12.06 4.10
N ALA A 339 5.12 11.54 3.35
CA ALA A 339 3.73 11.94 3.43
C ALA A 339 2.84 10.69 3.59
N ALA A 340 2.04 10.66 4.66
CA ALA A 340 1.07 9.61 4.91
C ALA A 340 -0.32 10.26 5.07
N ALA A 341 -1.26 9.95 4.18
CA ALA A 341 -2.60 10.55 4.18
C ALA A 341 -3.69 9.48 4.29
N SER A 342 -4.66 9.70 5.17
CA SER A 342 -5.88 8.87 5.26
C SER A 342 -7.10 9.73 5.01
N LEU A 343 -8.01 9.24 4.16
CA LEU A 343 -9.21 9.94 3.71
C LEU A 343 -10.44 9.10 4.01
N SER A 344 -11.55 9.75 4.32
CA SER A 344 -12.85 9.10 4.47
C SER A 344 -14.00 9.98 3.97
N ASN A 345 -15.01 9.34 3.39
CA ASN A 345 -16.33 9.92 3.11
C ASN A 345 -17.44 9.28 4.00
N GLY A 346 -17.05 8.47 4.98
CA GLY A 346 -17.88 7.38 5.53
C GLY A 346 -18.12 6.36 4.43
N GLU A 347 -19.39 6.11 4.13
CA GLU A 347 -19.88 5.42 2.93
C GLU A 347 -20.61 6.38 1.96
N GLY A 348 -20.83 7.63 2.38
CA GLY A 348 -21.58 8.65 1.67
C GLY A 348 -23.07 8.67 2.00
N CYS A 349 -23.70 9.85 1.96
CA CYS A 349 -25.08 10.04 2.43
C CYS A 349 -26.17 9.64 1.42
N GLY A 350 -25.81 8.93 0.35
CA GLY A 350 -26.76 8.60 -0.72
C GLY A 350 -27.17 9.79 -1.60
N HIS A 351 -26.41 10.90 -1.59
CA HIS A 351 -26.65 12.08 -2.44
C HIS A 351 -25.36 12.63 -3.07
N LEU A 352 -25.53 13.13 -4.30
CA LEU A 352 -24.57 14.03 -4.95
C LEU A 352 -24.95 15.49 -4.64
N LEU A 353 -23.95 16.35 -4.49
CA LEU A 353 -24.13 17.80 -4.51
C LEU A 353 -24.57 18.23 -5.93
N PRO A 354 -25.78 18.81 -6.12
CA PRO A 354 -26.33 19.07 -7.45
C PRO A 354 -25.40 19.87 -8.37
N GLY A 355 -25.33 19.48 -9.64
CA GLY A 355 -24.47 20.11 -10.66
C GLY A 355 -22.97 19.81 -10.54
N THR A 356 -22.48 19.28 -9.41
CA THR A 356 -21.03 19.13 -9.17
C THR A 356 -20.49 17.70 -9.27
N GLY A 357 -21.35 16.68 -9.22
CA GLY A 357 -20.91 15.28 -9.15
C GLY A 357 -20.14 14.92 -7.87
N ILE A 358 -20.07 15.81 -6.86
CA ILE A 358 -19.40 15.54 -5.59
C ILE A 358 -20.31 14.67 -4.70
N HIS A 359 -19.83 13.50 -4.31
CA HIS A 359 -20.46 12.68 -3.28
C HIS A 359 -20.38 13.38 -1.92
N LEU A 360 -21.49 13.48 -1.20
CA LEU A 360 -21.50 14.06 0.14
C LEU A 360 -21.32 12.97 1.21
N ASN A 361 -20.62 13.32 2.29
CA ASN A 361 -20.31 12.41 3.39
C ASN A 361 -21.54 12.10 4.24
N ASN A 362 -21.52 10.99 4.97
CA ASN A 362 -22.52 10.63 5.97
C ASN A 362 -21.96 10.65 7.41
N MET A 363 -20.97 11.48 7.72
CA MET A 363 -20.22 11.41 8.99
C MET A 363 -21.08 11.55 10.26
N LEU A 364 -22.22 12.25 10.20
CA LEU A 364 -23.17 12.33 11.32
C LEU A 364 -24.07 11.07 11.46
N GLY A 365 -24.05 10.19 10.45
CA GLY A 365 -24.65 8.85 10.45
C GLY A 365 -23.63 7.72 10.73
N GLU A 366 -22.39 8.08 11.04
CA GLU A 366 -21.33 7.14 11.47
C GLU A 366 -21.44 6.90 12.98
N GLU A 367 -21.99 5.76 13.39
CA GLU A 367 -22.22 5.43 14.80
C GLU A 367 -20.94 5.49 15.65
N ASP A 368 -19.79 5.09 15.08
CA ASP A 368 -18.48 5.18 15.72
C ASP A 368 -17.93 6.61 15.84
N LEU A 369 -18.52 7.58 15.13
CA LEU A 369 -18.26 9.02 15.29
C LEU A 369 -19.36 9.72 16.13
N ASN A 370 -20.41 8.99 16.53
CA ASN A 370 -21.56 9.49 17.28
C ASN A 370 -21.79 8.66 18.55
N PRO A 371 -20.81 8.57 19.47
CA PRO A 371 -20.83 7.61 20.59
C PRO A 371 -21.91 7.90 21.63
N ARG A 372 -22.42 9.14 21.68
CA ARG A 372 -23.56 9.54 22.52
C ARG A 372 -24.91 9.18 21.91
N GLY A 373 -24.92 8.59 20.71
CA GLY A 373 -26.08 8.47 19.83
C GLY A 373 -26.12 9.59 18.78
N PHE A 374 -26.86 9.34 17.69
CA PHE A 374 -27.01 10.31 16.60
C PHE A 374 -27.63 11.62 17.08
N HIS A 375 -27.21 12.73 16.46
CA HIS A 375 -27.64 14.10 16.77
C HIS A 375 -27.29 14.61 18.19
N LEU A 376 -26.56 13.84 19.01
CA LEU A 376 -26.13 14.20 20.37
C LEU A 376 -24.65 14.63 20.43
N TRP A 377 -24.15 15.17 19.32
CA TRP A 377 -22.81 15.75 19.19
C TRP A 377 -22.76 17.23 19.66
N PRO A 378 -21.60 17.73 20.13
CA PRO A 378 -21.39 19.15 20.40
C PRO A 378 -21.37 19.94 19.08
N PRO A 379 -22.08 21.09 18.98
CA PRO A 379 -22.13 21.85 17.72
C PRO A 379 -20.85 22.62 17.38
N GLY A 380 -20.50 22.69 16.10
CA GLY A 380 -19.39 23.51 15.59
C GLY A 380 -17.99 23.02 15.94
N THR A 381 -17.81 21.73 16.20
CA THR A 381 -16.55 21.12 16.64
C THR A 381 -16.01 20.12 15.61
N ARG A 382 -14.68 20.00 15.53
CA ARG A 382 -14.02 18.93 14.78
C ARG A 382 -14.45 17.56 15.32
N MET A 383 -14.91 16.67 14.45
CA MET A 383 -15.29 15.30 14.85
C MET A 383 -14.05 14.46 15.20
N GLY A 384 -14.23 13.57 16.19
CA GLY A 384 -13.27 12.51 16.51
C GLY A 384 -13.01 11.58 15.32
N SER A 385 -11.90 10.86 15.31
CA SER A 385 -11.61 9.86 14.28
C SER A 385 -10.79 8.67 14.78
N MET A 386 -10.75 7.62 13.96
CA MET A 386 -9.87 6.46 14.14
C MET A 386 -8.65 6.48 13.21
N MET A 387 -8.59 7.37 12.20
CA MET A 387 -7.54 7.36 11.17
C MET A 387 -6.15 7.65 11.75
N ALA A 388 -5.17 6.78 11.46
CA ALA A 388 -3.81 6.87 12.00
C ALA A 388 -2.70 6.78 10.92
N PRO A 389 -2.66 7.68 9.91
CA PRO A 389 -1.48 7.83 9.07
C PRO A 389 -0.25 8.02 9.95
N THR A 390 0.80 7.26 9.68
CA THR A 390 1.94 7.06 10.57
C THR A 390 3.25 7.15 9.78
N ALA A 391 4.27 7.74 10.37
CA ALA A 391 5.64 7.67 9.88
C ALA A 391 6.54 7.06 10.96
N ALA A 392 7.59 6.36 10.55
CA ALA A 392 8.57 5.78 11.45
C ALA A 392 10.00 5.99 10.93
N ARG A 393 10.96 6.05 11.86
CA ARG A 393 12.39 5.86 11.59
C ARG A 393 12.84 4.66 12.41
N LEU A 394 13.09 3.54 11.75
CA LEU A 394 13.54 2.30 12.39
C LEU A 394 14.96 2.45 12.96
N ALA A 395 15.36 1.50 13.82
CA ALA A 395 16.68 1.50 14.47
C ALA A 395 17.87 1.42 13.48
N ASP A 396 17.67 0.86 12.28
CA ASP A 396 18.64 0.85 11.17
C ASP A 396 18.74 2.20 10.42
N GLY A 397 17.93 3.18 10.81
CA GLY A 397 17.80 4.49 10.18
C GLY A 397 16.86 4.53 8.98
N LYS A 398 16.26 3.40 8.56
CA LYS A 398 15.25 3.35 7.49
C LYS A 398 14.03 4.17 7.88
N ARG A 399 13.57 5.02 6.97
CA ARG A 399 12.42 5.90 7.18
C ARG A 399 11.22 5.40 6.39
N ILE A 400 10.05 5.33 7.02
CA ILE A 400 8.86 4.64 6.51
C ILE A 400 7.65 5.57 6.67
N ALA A 401 6.81 5.66 5.65
CA ALA A 401 5.42 6.14 5.76
C ALA A 401 4.49 4.95 5.57
N LEU A 402 3.48 4.83 6.43
CA LEU A 402 2.48 3.78 6.35
C LEU A 402 1.14 4.21 6.96
N GLY A 403 0.10 3.46 6.61
CA GLY A 403 -1.22 3.57 7.21
C GLY A 403 -2.18 2.60 6.55
N SER A 404 -3.40 2.53 7.07
CA SER A 404 -4.36 1.51 6.66
C SER A 404 -5.76 2.09 6.47
N GLY A 405 -6.42 1.67 5.40
CA GLY A 405 -7.88 1.76 5.31
C GLY A 405 -8.51 0.56 6.03
N GLY A 406 -9.55 0.77 6.84
CA GLY A 406 -10.24 -0.33 7.54
C GLY A 406 -10.93 -0.02 8.87
N SER A 407 -11.42 1.21 9.12
CA SER A 407 -12.14 1.58 10.35
C SER A 407 -11.38 1.18 11.63
N ASN A 408 -12.09 0.68 12.64
CA ASN A 408 -11.58 0.17 13.91
C ASN A 408 -10.41 -0.83 13.78
N ARG A 409 -10.24 -1.50 12.63
CA ARG A 409 -9.17 -2.49 12.37
C ARG A 409 -7.86 -1.85 11.91
N LEU A 410 -7.90 -0.60 11.44
CA LEU A 410 -6.71 0.08 10.92
C LEU A 410 -5.60 0.17 11.97
N ARG A 411 -5.93 0.42 13.25
CA ARG A 411 -4.96 0.48 14.34
C ARG A 411 -4.27 -0.86 14.58
N GLY A 412 -5.03 -1.96 14.53
CA GLY A 412 -4.50 -3.32 14.71
C GLY A 412 -3.65 -3.77 13.52
N ALA A 413 -4.02 -3.38 12.30
CA ALA A 413 -3.23 -3.66 11.10
C ALA A 413 -1.90 -2.87 11.08
N ILE A 414 -1.93 -1.57 11.43
CA ILE A 414 -0.73 -0.72 11.53
C ILE A 414 0.18 -1.21 12.64
N LEU A 415 -0.36 -1.55 13.82
CA LEU A 415 0.39 -2.14 14.93
C LEU A 415 1.14 -3.40 14.47
N GLN A 416 0.44 -4.36 13.87
CA GLN A 416 1.06 -5.61 13.39
C GLN A 416 2.20 -5.35 12.39
N VAL A 417 2.02 -4.43 11.43
CA VAL A 417 3.10 -4.09 10.48
C VAL A 417 4.27 -3.40 11.19
N LEU A 418 4.03 -2.54 12.18
CA LEU A 418 5.09 -1.94 12.98
C LEU A 418 5.87 -3.02 13.77
N LEU A 419 5.20 -3.88 14.53
CA LEU A 419 5.84 -4.97 15.29
C LEU A 419 6.61 -5.94 14.35
N ASN A 420 6.06 -6.24 13.18
CA ASN A 420 6.75 -7.04 12.16
C ASN A 420 8.07 -6.40 11.69
N LEU A 421 8.12 -5.08 11.57
CA LEU A 421 9.31 -4.32 11.18
C LEU A 421 10.30 -4.13 12.35
N THR A 422 9.80 -3.87 13.56
CA THR A 422 10.60 -3.44 14.72
C THR A 422 11.09 -4.62 15.55
N ASP A 423 10.25 -5.62 15.76
CA ASP A 423 10.49 -6.69 16.75
C ASP A 423 10.88 -7.99 16.05
N PHE A 424 10.29 -8.25 14.87
CA PHE A 424 10.60 -9.41 14.02
C PHE A 424 11.52 -9.07 12.83
N HIS A 425 11.94 -7.81 12.69
CA HIS A 425 12.88 -7.32 11.66
C HIS A 425 12.58 -7.78 10.22
N MET A 426 11.30 -7.92 9.88
CA MET A 426 10.89 -8.38 8.55
C MET A 426 11.18 -7.35 7.46
N PRO A 427 11.45 -7.77 6.22
CA PRO A 427 11.34 -6.91 5.04
C PRO A 427 9.94 -6.29 4.95
N LEU A 428 9.79 -5.07 4.43
CA LEU A 428 8.51 -4.35 4.44
C LEU A 428 7.42 -5.10 3.67
N SER A 429 7.77 -5.68 2.52
CA SER A 429 6.88 -6.54 1.73
C SER A 429 6.34 -7.72 2.53
N ALA A 430 7.20 -8.41 3.29
CA ALA A 430 6.81 -9.51 4.18
C ALA A 430 5.96 -9.01 5.37
N ALA A 431 6.36 -7.90 6.00
CA ALA A 431 5.64 -7.31 7.14
C ALA A 431 4.19 -6.93 6.79
N VAL A 432 3.95 -6.36 5.61
CA VAL A 432 2.61 -6.02 5.10
C VAL A 432 1.82 -7.26 4.66
N ALA A 433 2.47 -8.22 4.00
CA ALA A 433 1.82 -9.43 3.49
C ALA A 433 1.44 -10.43 4.60
N ALA A 434 2.13 -10.42 5.74
CA ALA A 434 1.95 -11.33 6.87
C ALA A 434 0.46 -11.55 7.25
N PRO A 435 0.06 -12.78 7.65
CA PRO A 435 -1.29 -13.06 8.14
C PRO A 435 -1.66 -12.18 9.33
N ARG A 436 -2.87 -11.65 9.33
CA ARG A 436 -3.36 -10.75 10.39
C ARG A 436 -4.31 -11.43 11.37
N LEU A 437 -4.20 -10.98 12.61
CA LEU A 437 -5.16 -11.17 13.68
C LEU A 437 -5.96 -9.88 13.87
N HIS A 438 -7.23 -9.99 14.23
CA HIS A 438 -8.04 -8.90 14.77
C HIS A 438 -8.88 -9.42 15.93
N VAL A 439 -8.78 -8.77 17.10
CA VAL A 439 -9.51 -9.19 18.32
C VAL A 439 -10.44 -8.07 18.79
N GLU A 440 -11.72 -8.41 18.92
CA GLU A 440 -12.79 -7.45 19.18
C GLU A 440 -13.94 -8.16 19.92
N ASN A 441 -14.42 -7.61 21.04
CA ASN A 441 -15.47 -8.22 21.89
C ASN A 441 -15.25 -9.70 22.30
N GLY A 442 -13.98 -10.11 22.43
CA GLY A 442 -13.61 -11.50 22.73
C GLY A 442 -13.79 -12.47 21.56
N LEU A 443 -14.05 -11.97 20.35
CA LEU A 443 -13.91 -12.73 19.10
C LEU A 443 -12.54 -12.41 18.50
N ALA A 444 -11.68 -13.41 18.37
CA ALA A 444 -10.47 -13.32 17.57
C ALA A 444 -10.76 -13.82 16.15
N GLN A 445 -10.47 -12.99 15.16
CA GLN A 445 -10.53 -13.35 13.75
C GLN A 445 -9.10 -13.43 13.22
N ALA A 446 -8.79 -14.51 12.51
CA ALA A 446 -7.47 -14.78 11.98
C ALA A 446 -7.54 -15.07 10.48
N GLU A 447 -6.56 -14.57 9.73
CA GLU A 447 -6.33 -14.96 8.33
C GLU A 447 -5.63 -16.34 8.23
N PRO A 448 -5.66 -17.01 7.07
CA PRO A 448 -4.88 -18.23 6.83
C PRO A 448 -3.39 -18.04 7.10
N GLY A 449 -2.74 -19.10 7.60
CA GLY A 449 -1.31 -19.12 7.90
C GLY A 449 -0.98 -19.14 9.40
N VAL A 450 -1.98 -19.02 10.27
CA VAL A 450 -1.83 -19.28 11.71
C VAL A 450 -1.72 -20.79 11.97
N SER A 451 -0.79 -21.20 12.84
CA SER A 451 -0.59 -22.62 13.19
C SER A 451 -1.71 -23.14 14.11
N PRO A 452 -2.07 -24.45 14.05
CA PRO A 452 -3.09 -25.03 14.91
C PRO A 452 -2.84 -24.78 16.40
N ALA A 453 -1.61 -24.98 16.88
CA ALA A 453 -1.23 -24.74 18.27
C ALA A 453 -1.44 -23.27 18.71
N ALA A 454 -1.32 -22.32 17.80
CA ALA A 454 -1.59 -20.92 18.09
C ALA A 454 -3.09 -20.57 18.01
N LEU A 455 -3.88 -21.29 17.20
CA LEU A 455 -5.35 -21.22 17.26
C LEU A 455 -5.87 -21.79 18.58
N ASP A 456 -5.39 -22.96 19.00
CA ASP A 456 -5.75 -23.61 20.27
C ASP A 456 -5.43 -22.68 21.47
N ALA A 457 -4.27 -22.01 21.44
CA ALA A 457 -3.88 -21.04 22.47
C ALA A 457 -4.75 -19.77 22.45
N LEU A 458 -5.18 -19.29 21.27
CA LEU A 458 -6.14 -18.20 21.17
C LEU A 458 -7.52 -18.60 21.71
N GLU A 459 -7.99 -19.83 21.46
CA GLU A 459 -9.27 -20.34 21.98
C GLU A 459 -9.29 -20.45 23.52
N ALA A 460 -8.13 -20.59 24.16
CA ALA A 460 -8.02 -20.54 25.62
C ALA A 460 -8.13 -19.12 26.21
N GLU A 461 -7.88 -18.08 25.41
CA GLU A 461 -7.75 -16.68 25.85
C GLU A 461 -8.92 -15.79 25.43
N VAL A 462 -9.57 -16.11 24.30
CA VAL A 462 -10.73 -15.39 23.79
C VAL A 462 -11.99 -16.24 23.80
N ARG A 463 -13.17 -15.60 23.79
CA ARG A 463 -14.47 -16.29 23.82
C ARG A 463 -14.72 -17.16 22.59
N ARG A 464 -14.15 -16.79 21.43
CA ARG A 464 -14.27 -17.52 20.16
C ARG A 464 -13.15 -17.15 19.21
N VAL A 465 -12.62 -18.13 18.48
CA VAL A 465 -11.77 -17.90 17.31
C VAL A 465 -12.59 -18.12 16.03
N GLN A 466 -12.30 -17.36 14.98
CA GLN A 466 -12.82 -17.53 13.62
C GLN A 466 -11.69 -17.42 12.61
N LEU A 467 -11.32 -18.56 12.02
CA LEU A 467 -10.36 -18.63 10.92
C LEU A 467 -11.06 -18.31 9.59
N TRP A 468 -10.52 -17.37 8.84
CA TRP A 468 -10.99 -17.00 7.51
C TRP A 468 -10.35 -17.90 6.43
N GLN A 469 -11.02 -18.08 5.30
CA GLN A 469 -10.56 -18.98 4.22
C GLN A 469 -9.50 -18.35 3.30
N ALA A 470 -9.44 -17.03 3.25
CA ALA A 470 -8.51 -16.24 2.44
C ALA A 470 -8.20 -14.91 3.14
N PRO A 471 -7.07 -14.25 2.83
CA PRO A 471 -6.83 -12.85 3.22
C PRO A 471 -7.94 -11.93 2.71
N ASN A 472 -8.29 -10.89 3.46
CA ASN A 472 -9.48 -10.08 3.16
C ASN A 472 -9.33 -8.60 3.56
N LEU A 473 -9.99 -7.68 2.82
CA LEU A 473 -10.07 -6.24 3.11
C LEU A 473 -10.58 -5.90 4.53
N TYR A 474 -11.25 -6.86 5.18
CA TYR A 474 -11.66 -6.84 6.57
C TYR A 474 -10.48 -6.56 7.50
N PHE A 475 -9.32 -7.19 7.27
CA PHE A 475 -8.10 -7.03 8.08
C PHE A 475 -7.30 -5.76 7.72
N GLY A 476 -7.98 -4.77 7.15
CA GLY A 476 -7.41 -3.54 6.64
C GLY A 476 -6.53 -3.72 5.39
N GLY A 477 -5.97 -2.62 4.90
CA GLY A 477 -5.00 -2.62 3.81
C GLY A 477 -3.86 -1.66 4.13
N VAL A 478 -2.69 -2.17 4.55
CA VAL A 478 -1.54 -1.33 4.92
C VAL A 478 -0.73 -0.99 3.69
N HIS A 479 -0.87 0.24 3.18
CA HIS A 479 -0.02 0.75 2.12
C HIS A 479 1.18 1.45 2.77
N ALA A 480 2.39 1.09 2.35
CA ALA A 480 3.61 1.57 2.97
C ALA A 480 4.71 1.86 1.93
N VAL A 481 5.57 2.82 2.24
CA VAL A 481 6.78 3.13 1.47
C VAL A 481 7.95 3.33 2.42
N SER A 482 9.15 2.95 2.00
CA SER A 482 10.38 3.19 2.78
C SER A 482 11.47 3.87 1.98
N ARG A 483 12.40 4.49 2.71
CA ARG A 483 13.70 4.96 2.23
C ARG A 483 14.80 4.46 3.17
N GLY A 484 15.73 3.68 2.63
CA GLY A 484 16.94 3.24 3.33
C GLY A 484 17.93 4.39 3.59
N THR A 485 18.91 4.14 4.46
CA THR A 485 20.03 5.07 4.72
C THR A 485 20.98 5.18 3.53
N ASP A 486 21.05 4.13 2.72
CA ASP A 486 21.67 4.05 1.39
C ASP A 486 20.94 4.86 0.29
N GLY A 487 19.69 5.27 0.54
CA GLY A 487 18.86 6.00 -0.41
C GLY A 487 17.94 5.14 -1.28
N TRP A 488 17.96 3.80 -1.14
CA TRP A 488 17.00 2.93 -1.83
C TRP A 488 15.57 3.21 -1.38
N LEU A 489 14.62 3.12 -2.33
CA LEU A 489 13.20 3.37 -2.09
C LEU A 489 12.42 2.06 -2.29
N GLU A 490 11.50 1.79 -1.38
CA GLU A 490 10.61 0.62 -1.43
C GLU A 490 9.15 1.11 -1.40
N ALA A 491 8.26 0.44 -2.12
CA ALA A 491 6.84 0.72 -2.11
C ALA A 491 6.05 -0.59 -2.08
N VAL A 492 5.13 -0.73 -1.14
CA VAL A 492 4.35 -1.95 -0.92
C VAL A 492 2.88 -1.56 -0.80
N GLY A 493 2.08 -2.04 -1.76
CA GLY A 493 0.63 -1.99 -1.69
C GLY A 493 0.06 -3.29 -1.12
N ASP A 494 -0.87 -3.18 -0.16
CA ASP A 494 -1.55 -4.36 0.36
C ASP A 494 -2.55 -4.93 -0.66
N ALA A 495 -2.32 -6.17 -1.07
CA ALA A 495 -3.19 -6.90 -1.99
C ALA A 495 -4.62 -7.04 -1.45
N ARG A 496 -4.84 -7.02 -0.13
CA ARG A 496 -6.17 -7.05 0.50
C ARG A 496 -7.07 -5.88 0.10
N ARG A 497 -6.48 -4.78 -0.37
CA ARG A 497 -7.20 -3.58 -0.86
C ARG A 497 -6.78 -3.17 -2.27
N GLY A 498 -6.27 -4.12 -3.07
CA GLY A 498 -5.86 -3.85 -4.46
C GLY A 498 -4.77 -2.79 -4.58
N GLY A 499 -4.02 -2.54 -3.51
CA GLY A 499 -2.99 -1.51 -3.49
C GLY A 499 -1.81 -1.91 -4.37
N VAL A 500 -1.35 -0.98 -5.21
CA VAL A 500 -0.13 -1.13 -5.99
C VAL A 500 1.01 -0.31 -5.37
N GLY A 501 2.12 -0.99 -5.08
CA GLY A 501 3.41 -0.35 -4.84
C GLY A 501 4.18 -0.35 -6.15
N GLU A 502 4.23 0.79 -6.84
CA GLU A 502 4.96 0.90 -8.10
C GLU A 502 6.38 1.43 -7.85
N VAL A 503 7.34 0.74 -8.46
CA VAL A 503 8.76 1.08 -8.42
C VAL A 503 9.11 1.89 -9.69
N ARG A 504 10.22 2.64 -9.65
CA ARG A 504 10.25 4.06 -10.09
C ARG A 504 11.27 4.34 -11.20
N VAL A 505 11.36 5.61 -11.60
CA VAL A 505 12.25 6.19 -12.64
C VAL A 505 13.66 5.58 -12.74
N TYR A 506 14.29 5.13 -11.64
CA TYR A 506 15.62 4.49 -11.66
C TYR A 506 15.64 3.07 -12.27
N GLU A 507 14.48 2.48 -12.57
CA GLU A 507 14.33 1.18 -13.22
C GLU A 507 14.16 1.30 -14.74
N ALA A 508 13.87 2.50 -15.24
CA ALA A 508 13.75 2.77 -16.66
C ALA A 508 15.08 3.33 -17.23
N GLY A 509 15.52 2.80 -18.36
CA GLY A 509 16.63 3.41 -19.12
C GLY A 509 16.22 4.75 -19.76
N PRO A 510 17.15 5.46 -20.42
CA PRO A 510 16.88 6.77 -21.05
C PRO A 510 15.73 6.81 -22.07
N GLY A 511 15.29 5.65 -22.59
CA GLY A 511 14.12 5.51 -23.47
C GLY A 511 12.78 5.28 -22.73
N GLY A 512 12.75 5.28 -21.40
CA GLY A 512 11.56 4.98 -20.61
C GLY A 512 11.19 3.49 -20.57
N GLU A 513 12.15 2.60 -20.86
CA GLU A 513 11.95 1.15 -20.96
C GLU A 513 12.76 0.40 -19.88
N ALA A 514 12.15 -0.62 -19.27
CA ALA A 514 12.78 -1.43 -18.23
C ALA A 514 13.85 -2.35 -18.81
N GLY A 515 15.08 -2.25 -18.30
CA GLY A 515 16.24 -2.99 -18.80
C GLY A 515 16.33 -4.44 -18.27
N PRO A 516 17.24 -5.26 -18.84
CA PRO A 516 17.51 -6.62 -18.37
C PRO A 516 17.77 -6.79 -16.86
N PRO A 517 18.45 -5.85 -16.14
CA PRO A 517 18.61 -5.96 -14.69
C PRO A 517 17.29 -5.96 -13.92
N VAL A 518 16.35 -5.10 -14.32
CA VAL A 518 15.05 -4.95 -13.65
C VAL A 518 14.18 -6.18 -13.89
N LEU A 519 14.12 -6.65 -15.14
CA LEU A 519 13.47 -7.92 -15.47
C LEU A 519 14.07 -9.07 -14.64
N ALA A 520 15.40 -9.16 -14.55
CA ALA A 520 16.06 -10.19 -13.75
C ALA A 520 15.79 -10.07 -12.24
N ASN A 521 15.53 -8.88 -11.69
CA ASN A 521 15.06 -8.71 -10.31
C ASN A 521 13.65 -9.29 -10.15
N TYR A 522 12.69 -8.87 -11.00
CA TYR A 522 11.32 -9.40 -10.97
C TYR A 522 11.28 -10.93 -11.06
N LEU A 523 12.11 -11.52 -11.92
CA LEU A 523 12.24 -12.98 -12.05
C LEU A 523 12.83 -13.62 -10.79
N GLN A 524 13.91 -13.08 -10.23
CA GLN A 524 14.58 -13.65 -9.06
C GLN A 524 13.73 -13.53 -7.79
N GLU A 525 13.07 -12.41 -7.56
CA GLU A 525 12.18 -12.20 -6.41
C GLU A 525 10.97 -13.14 -6.46
N SER A 526 10.31 -13.22 -7.63
CA SER A 526 9.18 -14.15 -7.82
C SER A 526 9.62 -15.62 -7.72
N ALA A 527 10.84 -15.97 -8.16
CA ALA A 527 11.40 -17.30 -7.94
C ALA A 527 11.60 -17.61 -6.45
N ALA A 528 12.22 -16.70 -5.70
CA ALA A 528 12.49 -16.88 -4.28
C ALA A 528 11.18 -17.00 -3.49
N ALA A 529 10.26 -16.05 -3.66
CA ALA A 529 8.96 -16.07 -3.00
C ALA A 529 8.15 -17.34 -3.30
N HIS A 530 8.19 -17.85 -4.54
CA HIS A 530 7.54 -19.11 -4.88
C HIS A 530 8.31 -20.33 -4.30
N ALA A 531 9.64 -20.32 -4.30
CA ALA A 531 10.43 -21.41 -3.71
C ALA A 531 10.20 -21.56 -2.20
N GLU A 532 10.08 -20.45 -1.47
CA GLU A 532 9.72 -20.47 -0.04
C GLU A 532 8.31 -21.02 0.19
N ARG A 533 7.31 -20.61 -0.62
CA ARG A 533 5.93 -21.17 -0.53
C ARG A 533 5.86 -22.67 -0.79
N LEU A 534 6.74 -23.21 -1.63
CA LEU A 534 6.87 -24.65 -1.89
C LEU A 534 7.72 -25.39 -0.83
N GLY A 535 8.25 -24.67 0.18
CA GLY A 535 9.16 -25.24 1.18
C GLY A 535 10.46 -25.77 0.56
N VAL A 536 10.89 -25.23 -0.59
CA VAL A 536 12.14 -25.57 -1.30
C VAL A 536 13.10 -24.39 -1.40
N GLY A 537 12.89 -23.37 -0.58
CA GLY A 537 13.66 -22.12 -0.58
C GLY A 537 15.08 -22.24 -0.01
N ALA A 538 15.64 -21.11 0.40
CA ALA A 538 17.04 -21.02 0.80
C ALA A 538 17.33 -21.79 2.10
N ALA A 539 16.48 -21.64 3.12
CA ALA A 539 16.69 -22.28 4.42
C ALA A 539 16.60 -23.83 4.39
N PRO A 540 15.59 -24.46 3.73
CA PRO A 540 15.55 -25.92 3.55
C PRO A 540 16.76 -26.49 2.80
N MET A 541 17.31 -25.75 1.82
CA MET A 541 18.53 -26.15 1.12
C MET A 541 19.77 -26.04 2.02
N ALA A 542 19.89 -24.94 2.76
CA ALA A 542 21.02 -24.71 3.66
C ALA A 542 21.11 -25.76 4.78
N ALA A 543 19.96 -26.28 5.26
CA ALA A 543 19.90 -27.39 6.21
C ALA A 543 20.53 -28.70 5.70
N GLU A 544 20.52 -28.93 4.38
CA GLU A 544 21.19 -30.06 3.70
C GLU A 544 22.66 -29.73 3.34
N GLY A 545 23.17 -28.56 3.74
CA GLY A 545 24.47 -28.05 3.32
C GLY A 545 24.51 -27.68 1.84
N LEU A 546 23.37 -27.28 1.25
CA LEU A 546 23.23 -26.92 -0.16
C LEU A 546 22.75 -25.48 -0.34
N ALA A 547 22.95 -24.94 -1.53
CA ALA A 547 22.41 -23.65 -1.98
C ALA A 547 21.81 -23.79 -3.39
N TRP A 548 20.85 -22.92 -3.70
CA TRP A 548 20.42 -22.71 -5.08
C TRP A 548 21.36 -21.75 -5.79
N VAL A 549 21.84 -22.14 -6.97
CA VAL A 549 22.65 -21.28 -7.84
C VAL A 549 21.96 -21.13 -9.19
N LEU A 550 21.72 -19.89 -9.61
CA LEU A 550 21.28 -19.58 -10.97
C LEU A 550 22.45 -19.85 -11.92
N THR A 551 22.28 -20.78 -12.86
CA THR A 551 23.35 -21.14 -13.84
C THR A 551 23.05 -20.61 -15.24
N ARG A 552 21.78 -20.34 -15.54
CA ARG A 552 21.36 -19.75 -16.82
C ARG A 552 20.01 -19.05 -16.69
N LEU A 553 19.86 -17.94 -17.38
CA LEU A 553 18.60 -17.22 -17.56
C LEU A 553 18.44 -16.89 -19.04
N LYS A 554 17.27 -17.21 -19.61
CA LYS A 554 16.86 -16.75 -20.94
C LYS A 554 15.55 -15.97 -20.84
N LEU A 555 15.51 -14.83 -21.52
CA LEU A 555 14.40 -13.88 -21.62
C LEU A 555 14.05 -13.71 -23.10
N ALA A 556 12.76 -13.69 -23.45
CA ALA A 556 12.27 -13.28 -24.76
C ALA A 556 11.23 -12.18 -24.60
N LEU A 557 11.40 -11.06 -25.31
CA LEU A 557 10.62 -9.83 -25.18
C LEU A 557 9.68 -9.66 -26.37
N SER A 558 8.37 -9.61 -26.12
CA SER A 558 7.40 -9.06 -27.09
C SER A 558 7.56 -7.55 -27.19
N ARG A 559 7.70 -6.90 -26.02
CA ARG A 559 8.14 -5.51 -25.83
C ARG A 559 8.68 -5.35 -24.40
N PRO A 560 9.64 -4.45 -24.16
CA PRO A 560 10.02 -4.12 -22.79
C PRO A 560 8.85 -3.43 -22.06
N PRO A 561 8.70 -3.64 -20.74
CA PRO A 561 7.84 -2.81 -19.90
C PRO A 561 8.29 -1.35 -19.93
N ARG A 562 7.36 -0.43 -19.74
CA ARG A 562 7.63 1.01 -19.74
C ARG A 562 7.51 1.66 -18.36
N LEU A 563 8.09 2.85 -18.21
CA LEU A 563 7.95 3.65 -17.00
C LEU A 563 6.46 3.89 -16.68
N GLY A 564 6.04 3.58 -15.46
CA GLY A 564 4.65 3.67 -15.01
C GLY A 564 3.73 2.57 -15.53
N GLU A 565 4.28 1.47 -16.08
CA GLU A 565 3.51 0.30 -16.51
C GLU A 565 3.48 -0.78 -15.43
N THR A 566 2.28 -1.17 -15.00
CA THR A 566 2.10 -2.30 -14.09
C THR A 566 2.42 -3.63 -14.80
N VAL A 567 3.34 -4.42 -14.23
CA VAL A 567 3.76 -5.72 -14.76
C VAL A 567 3.25 -6.86 -13.88
N ALA A 568 2.39 -7.72 -14.42
CA ALA A 568 2.00 -8.98 -13.81
C ALA A 568 3.05 -10.06 -14.12
N VAL A 569 3.50 -10.80 -13.10
CA VAL A 569 4.54 -11.85 -13.22
C VAL A 569 3.99 -13.20 -12.76
N GLU A 570 3.76 -14.10 -13.71
CA GLU A 570 3.43 -15.51 -13.45
C GLU A 570 4.73 -16.34 -13.35
N THR A 571 4.85 -17.27 -12.40
CA THR A 571 6.05 -18.15 -12.30
C THR A 571 5.74 -19.54 -11.76
N TRP A 572 6.35 -20.56 -12.37
CA TRP A 572 6.17 -21.96 -11.96
C TRP A 572 7.43 -22.81 -12.18
N PRO A 573 7.62 -23.89 -11.39
CA PRO A 573 8.58 -24.95 -11.72
C PRO A 573 8.15 -25.62 -13.03
N ALA A 574 9.02 -25.61 -14.04
CA ALA A 574 8.71 -26.13 -15.37
C ALA A 574 9.19 -27.56 -15.59
N ALA A 575 10.31 -27.95 -14.95
CA ALA A 575 10.81 -29.32 -14.93
C ALA A 575 11.82 -29.52 -13.79
N LEU A 576 12.04 -30.78 -13.41
CA LEU A 576 13.14 -31.19 -12.53
C LEU A 576 14.01 -32.22 -13.25
N ASP A 577 15.32 -32.10 -13.09
CA ASP A 577 16.34 -33.09 -13.42
C ASP A 577 17.18 -33.38 -12.16
N ARG A 578 17.98 -34.45 -12.18
CA ARG A 578 18.76 -34.98 -11.05
C ARG A 578 19.58 -33.93 -10.28
N ARG A 579 19.99 -32.82 -10.89
CA ARG A 579 20.77 -31.73 -10.25
C ARG A 579 20.17 -30.34 -10.44
N PHE A 580 19.08 -30.22 -11.19
CA PHE A 580 18.62 -28.95 -11.73
C PHE A 580 17.11 -28.80 -11.65
N ALA A 581 16.65 -27.60 -11.34
CA ALA A 581 15.27 -27.18 -11.48
C ALA A 581 15.17 -26.16 -12.61
N LEU A 582 14.31 -26.44 -13.59
CA LEU A 582 13.91 -25.45 -14.58
C LEU A 582 12.72 -24.68 -14.02
N ARG A 583 12.79 -23.35 -14.07
CA ARG A 583 11.69 -22.44 -13.72
C ARG A 583 11.32 -21.63 -14.94
N ALA A 584 10.02 -21.39 -15.12
CA ALA A 584 9.48 -20.57 -16.19
C ALA A 584 8.68 -19.39 -15.64
N TRP A 585 8.51 -18.39 -16.49
CA TRP A 585 7.69 -17.22 -16.22
C TRP A 585 6.99 -16.72 -17.48
N ARG A 586 5.89 -16.00 -17.24
CA ARG A 586 5.23 -15.12 -18.21
C ARG A 586 5.02 -13.76 -17.56
N LEU A 587 5.29 -12.71 -18.32
CA LEU A 587 5.09 -11.32 -17.92
C LEU A 587 4.03 -10.70 -18.84
N SER A 588 3.05 -10.00 -18.27
CA SER A 588 2.02 -9.27 -19.01
C SER A 588 1.74 -7.90 -18.40
N ASP A 589 1.19 -6.99 -19.18
CA ASP A 589 0.73 -5.68 -18.69
C ASP A 589 -0.60 -5.78 -17.93
N ALA A 590 -1.09 -4.65 -17.41
CA ALA A 590 -2.37 -4.54 -16.72
C ALA A 590 -3.60 -4.97 -17.56
N ALA A 591 -3.49 -4.99 -18.89
CA ALA A 591 -4.55 -5.46 -19.80
C ALA A 591 -4.37 -6.94 -20.19
N GLY A 592 -3.37 -7.62 -19.64
CA GLY A 592 -3.05 -9.02 -19.93
C GLY A 592 -2.30 -9.23 -21.24
N ALA A 593 -1.84 -8.19 -21.93
CA ALA A 593 -1.06 -8.35 -23.15
C ALA A 593 0.40 -8.75 -22.82
N PRO A 594 1.02 -9.64 -23.63
CA PRO A 594 2.32 -10.22 -23.31
C PRO A 594 3.45 -9.19 -23.40
N LEU A 595 4.28 -9.13 -22.36
CA LEU A 595 5.50 -8.34 -22.30
C LEU A 595 6.72 -9.21 -22.58
N ALA A 596 6.86 -10.30 -21.83
CA ALA A 596 8.00 -11.21 -21.93
C ALA A 596 7.65 -12.64 -21.48
N ASP A 597 8.38 -13.62 -22.00
CA ASP A 597 8.47 -14.96 -21.43
C ASP A 597 9.91 -15.17 -20.92
N ALA A 598 10.08 -16.03 -19.91
CA ALA A 598 11.42 -16.37 -19.40
C ALA A 598 11.56 -17.83 -18.97
N ILE A 599 12.81 -18.32 -19.00
CA ILE A 599 13.20 -19.62 -18.44
C ILE A 599 14.57 -19.54 -17.76
N ALA A 600 14.72 -20.21 -16.64
CA ALA A 600 15.96 -20.26 -15.88
C ALA A 600 16.33 -21.68 -15.46
N HIS A 601 17.63 -21.89 -15.29
CA HIS A 601 18.23 -23.15 -14.89
C HIS A 601 18.90 -22.98 -13.52
N TRP A 602 18.23 -23.46 -12.48
CA TRP A 602 18.70 -23.43 -11.10
C TRP A 602 19.34 -24.75 -10.73
N ALA A 603 20.46 -24.72 -10.03
CA ALA A 603 21.21 -25.91 -9.67
C ALA A 603 21.41 -26.02 -8.17
N ALA A 604 21.34 -27.24 -7.64
CA ALA A 604 21.78 -27.51 -6.27
C ALA A 604 23.32 -27.52 -6.20
N PHE A 605 23.88 -26.71 -5.31
CA PHE A 605 25.32 -26.54 -5.15
C PHE A 605 25.73 -26.79 -3.70
N ASP A 606 26.80 -27.55 -3.49
CA ASP A 606 27.46 -27.76 -2.20
C ASP A 606 28.55 -26.67 -2.08
N PRO A 607 28.33 -25.58 -1.30
CA PRO A 607 29.27 -24.46 -1.20
C PRO A 607 30.58 -24.87 -0.51
N THR A 608 30.53 -25.84 0.40
CA THR A 608 31.69 -26.35 1.14
C THR A 608 32.64 -27.12 0.22
N ARG A 609 32.12 -27.99 -0.64
CA ARG A 609 32.91 -28.74 -1.64
C ARG A 609 33.03 -28.03 -2.99
N ARG A 610 32.43 -26.84 -3.13
CA ARG A 610 32.37 -26.01 -4.34
C ARG A 610 31.96 -26.78 -5.60
N ARG A 611 30.90 -27.60 -5.52
CA ARG A 611 30.45 -28.44 -6.65
C ARG A 611 28.93 -28.62 -6.72
N LEU A 612 28.43 -28.96 -7.91
CA LEU A 612 27.03 -29.35 -8.10
C LEU A 612 26.69 -30.64 -7.32
N ALA A 613 25.56 -30.61 -6.63
CA ALA A 613 24.98 -31.73 -5.90
C ALA A 613 23.75 -32.31 -6.64
N PRO A 614 23.32 -33.54 -6.33
CA PRO A 614 21.97 -34.00 -6.65
C PRO A 614 20.92 -33.14 -5.93
N LEU A 615 19.73 -33.00 -6.52
CA LEU A 615 18.58 -32.45 -5.79
C LEU A 615 18.20 -33.41 -4.65
N PRO A 616 17.98 -32.91 -3.42
CA PRO A 616 17.39 -33.70 -2.34
C PRO A 616 16.05 -34.34 -2.74
N GLN A 617 15.82 -35.59 -2.33
CA GLN A 617 14.63 -36.36 -2.72
C GLN A 617 13.31 -35.68 -2.29
N TRP A 618 13.32 -34.94 -1.19
CA TRP A 618 12.15 -34.22 -0.69
C TRP A 618 11.70 -33.07 -1.61
N ILE A 619 12.56 -32.54 -2.49
CA ILE A 619 12.16 -31.54 -3.49
C ILE A 619 11.14 -32.14 -4.47
N ALA A 620 11.38 -33.36 -4.95
CA ALA A 620 10.47 -34.05 -5.87
C ALA A 620 9.09 -34.37 -5.24
N ALA A 621 9.00 -34.40 -3.91
CA ALA A 621 7.74 -34.56 -3.19
C ALA A 621 6.98 -33.24 -2.96
N ARG A 622 7.66 -32.08 -3.07
CA ARG A 622 7.08 -30.74 -2.85
C ARG A 622 6.86 -29.95 -4.14
N VAL A 623 7.51 -30.35 -5.23
CA VAL A 623 7.52 -29.61 -6.50
C VAL A 623 6.88 -30.47 -7.59
N THR A 624 5.64 -30.15 -7.93
CA THR A 624 4.98 -30.65 -9.14
C THR A 624 5.29 -29.69 -10.29
N PRO A 625 5.94 -30.13 -11.39
CA PRO A 625 6.11 -29.31 -12.57
C PRO A 625 4.75 -28.89 -13.15
N GLY A 626 4.63 -27.61 -13.51
CA GLY A 626 3.43 -27.03 -14.10
C GLY A 626 3.36 -27.24 -15.61
N THR A 627 2.92 -26.20 -16.32
CA THR A 627 2.91 -26.18 -17.79
C THR A 627 4.32 -26.27 -18.37
N PRO A 628 4.49 -26.79 -19.60
CA PRO A 628 5.78 -26.73 -20.31
C PRO A 628 6.30 -25.28 -20.38
N PRO A 629 7.62 -25.06 -20.31
CA PRO A 629 8.17 -23.72 -20.35
C PRO A 629 7.90 -23.08 -21.73
N PRO A 630 7.61 -21.75 -21.79
CA PRO A 630 7.35 -21.05 -23.05
C PRO A 630 8.60 -20.94 -23.94
N LEU A 631 9.79 -21.08 -23.35
CA LEU A 631 11.08 -20.97 -24.01
C LEU A 631 11.92 -22.24 -23.84
N THR A 632 12.92 -22.42 -24.70
CA THR A 632 13.95 -23.45 -24.56
C THR A 632 15.35 -22.88 -24.79
N PHE A 633 16.36 -23.53 -24.20
CA PHE A 633 17.77 -23.21 -24.43
C PHE A 633 18.25 -23.89 -25.72
N ALA A 634 18.51 -23.11 -26.77
CA ALA A 634 18.86 -23.62 -28.10
C ALA A 634 20.21 -24.37 -28.17
N SER A 635 21.13 -24.07 -27.25
CA SER A 635 22.46 -24.68 -27.15
C SER A 635 22.78 -25.06 -25.70
N ARG A 636 23.74 -25.98 -25.48
CA ARG A 636 24.25 -26.27 -24.12
C ARG A 636 25.25 -25.23 -23.60
N SER A 637 25.90 -24.50 -24.50
CA SER A 637 26.90 -23.48 -24.18
C SER A 637 26.72 -22.25 -25.06
N LEU A 638 27.03 -21.09 -24.48
CA LEU A 638 27.00 -19.82 -25.18
C LEU A 638 28.41 -19.45 -25.70
N PRO A 639 28.53 -18.94 -26.94
CA PRO A 639 29.80 -18.49 -27.52
C PRO A 639 30.32 -17.23 -26.81
N GLY A 640 31.61 -16.96 -26.98
CA GLY A 640 32.20 -15.68 -26.60
C GLY A 640 32.13 -14.62 -27.71
N PRO A 641 32.41 -13.35 -27.38
CA PRO A 641 32.75 -12.35 -28.38
C PRO A 641 33.99 -12.77 -29.18
N GLY A 642 34.04 -12.34 -30.45
CA GLY A 642 35.19 -12.56 -31.33
C GLY A 642 36.36 -11.63 -31.04
N ALA A 643 37.40 -11.70 -31.88
CA ALA A 643 38.50 -10.74 -31.86
C ALA A 643 38.00 -9.31 -32.20
N GLY A 644 38.58 -8.30 -31.55
CA GLY A 644 38.17 -6.90 -31.75
C GLY A 644 36.91 -6.48 -30.99
N ALA A 645 36.52 -7.21 -29.95
CA ALA A 645 35.42 -6.83 -29.06
C ALA A 645 35.67 -5.46 -28.38
N ALA A 646 34.61 -4.70 -28.15
CA ALA A 646 34.65 -3.55 -27.25
C ALA A 646 34.83 -4.04 -25.82
N GLU A 647 35.73 -3.42 -25.04
CA GLU A 647 36.03 -3.81 -23.66
C GLU A 647 35.84 -2.65 -22.68
N VAL A 648 35.25 -2.92 -21.51
CA VAL A 648 35.11 -2.00 -20.39
C VAL A 648 35.60 -2.66 -19.11
N LEU A 649 36.47 -1.98 -18.36
CA LEU A 649 36.94 -2.44 -17.05
C LEU A 649 35.98 -1.97 -15.95
N LEU A 650 35.49 -2.91 -15.15
CA LEU A 650 34.49 -2.71 -14.11
C LEU A 650 35.03 -3.22 -12.76
N ARG A 651 34.57 -2.58 -11.67
CA ARG A 651 34.90 -2.93 -10.28
C ARG A 651 33.61 -3.08 -9.47
N PRO A 652 33.39 -4.19 -8.75
CA PRO A 652 32.24 -4.36 -7.86
C PRO A 652 32.11 -3.21 -6.85
N ARG A 653 30.97 -2.52 -6.87
CA ARG A 653 30.59 -1.54 -5.86
C ARG A 653 29.89 -2.25 -4.71
N ARG A 654 30.02 -1.73 -3.50
CA ARG A 654 29.41 -2.32 -2.29
C ARG A 654 27.88 -2.48 -2.40
N ALA A 655 27.22 -1.57 -3.11
CA ALA A 655 25.77 -1.60 -3.35
C ALA A 655 25.32 -2.65 -4.38
N GLU A 656 26.24 -3.31 -5.09
CA GLU A 656 25.93 -4.34 -6.10
C GLU A 656 26.07 -5.76 -5.53
N LEU A 657 26.44 -5.89 -4.26
CA LEU A 657 26.69 -7.16 -3.57
C LEU A 657 25.42 -7.68 -2.89
N ASP A 658 25.18 -8.98 -3.00
CA ASP A 658 24.13 -9.71 -2.32
C ASP A 658 24.50 -10.09 -0.87
N VAL A 659 23.58 -10.77 -0.19
CA VAL A 659 23.76 -11.28 1.19
C VAL A 659 24.88 -12.32 1.34
N ASN A 660 25.38 -12.88 0.24
CA ASN A 660 26.51 -13.82 0.19
C ASN A 660 27.85 -13.12 -0.06
N GLY A 661 27.85 -11.80 -0.27
CA GLY A 661 29.02 -11.00 -0.65
C GLY A 661 29.42 -11.17 -2.11
N HIS A 662 28.50 -11.63 -2.97
CA HIS A 662 28.69 -11.79 -4.41
C HIS A 662 27.97 -10.69 -5.18
N VAL A 663 28.49 -10.27 -6.33
CA VAL A 663 27.74 -9.35 -7.22
C VAL A 663 26.45 -10.03 -7.67
N ASN A 664 25.30 -9.39 -7.45
CA ASN A 664 24.00 -9.96 -7.84
C ASN A 664 23.94 -10.18 -9.36
N ASN A 665 23.32 -11.29 -9.78
CA ASN A 665 23.15 -11.65 -11.19
C ASN A 665 22.54 -10.53 -12.04
N ALA A 666 21.60 -9.74 -11.50
CA ALA A 666 21.00 -8.61 -12.20
C ALA A 666 22.01 -7.49 -12.51
N HIS A 667 22.92 -7.19 -11.57
CA HIS A 667 24.02 -6.24 -11.82
C HIS A 667 25.02 -6.78 -12.86
N LEU A 668 25.31 -8.09 -12.82
CA LEU A 668 26.11 -8.73 -13.88
C LEU A 668 25.44 -8.59 -15.25
N LEU A 669 24.12 -8.70 -15.35
CA LEU A 669 23.42 -8.44 -16.63
C LEU A 669 23.50 -6.99 -17.08
N GLY A 670 23.48 -6.03 -16.15
CA GLY A 670 23.71 -4.61 -16.44
C GLY A 670 25.11 -4.37 -17.01
N TRP A 671 26.12 -4.99 -16.39
CA TRP A 671 27.52 -4.91 -16.83
C TRP A 671 27.78 -5.47 -18.23
N LEU A 672 26.95 -6.38 -18.75
CA LEU A 672 27.03 -6.83 -20.14
C LEU A 672 26.74 -5.71 -21.15
N LEU A 673 25.99 -4.67 -20.73
CA LEU A 673 25.53 -3.57 -21.58
C LEU A 673 26.57 -2.44 -21.70
N GLU A 674 27.45 -2.27 -20.71
CA GLU A 674 28.49 -1.24 -20.67
C GLU A 674 29.37 -1.13 -21.94
N PRO A 675 29.84 -2.22 -22.59
CA PRO A 675 30.58 -2.16 -23.85
C PRO A 675 29.73 -1.92 -25.10
N LEU A 676 28.40 -1.76 -24.99
CA LEU A 676 27.52 -1.45 -26.13
C LEU A 676 27.55 0.06 -26.46
N PRO A 677 27.22 0.46 -27.71
CA PRO A 677 27.01 1.86 -28.05
C PRO A 677 25.88 2.49 -27.21
N ALA A 678 26.04 3.75 -26.80
CA ALA A 678 25.06 4.48 -25.97
C ALA A 678 23.64 4.56 -26.57
N THR A 679 23.53 4.45 -27.90
CA THR A 679 22.27 4.25 -28.63
C THR A 679 22.42 3.07 -29.58
N PRO A 680 22.05 1.83 -29.15
CA PRO A 680 22.05 0.67 -30.03
C PRO A 680 21.06 0.85 -31.19
N ALA A 681 21.43 0.42 -32.39
CA ALA A 681 20.55 0.44 -33.56
C ALA A 681 19.55 -0.75 -33.52
N GLY A 682 18.63 -0.74 -32.56
CA GLY A 682 17.61 -1.78 -32.41
C GLY A 682 17.03 -1.87 -31.00
N ARG A 683 16.05 -2.77 -30.82
CA ARG A 683 15.48 -3.14 -29.51
C ARG A 683 15.93 -4.55 -29.12
N LEU A 684 16.08 -4.80 -27.82
CA LEU A 684 16.33 -6.15 -27.32
C LEU A 684 15.10 -7.04 -27.57
N LEU A 685 15.31 -8.21 -28.18
CA LEU A 685 14.25 -9.21 -28.46
C LEU A 685 14.45 -10.49 -27.65
N GLU A 686 15.69 -10.91 -27.45
CA GLU A 686 16.05 -12.08 -26.67
C GLU A 686 17.36 -11.78 -25.91
N LEU A 687 17.54 -12.40 -24.75
CA LEU A 687 18.79 -12.45 -24.02
C LEU A 687 18.92 -13.85 -23.43
N ASP A 688 20.00 -14.57 -23.75
CA ASP A 688 20.36 -15.84 -23.10
C ASP A 688 21.71 -15.66 -22.40
N ALA A 689 21.72 -15.75 -21.06
CA ALA A 689 22.88 -15.51 -20.22
C ALA A 689 23.19 -16.72 -19.32
N ALA A 690 24.42 -17.23 -19.42
CA ALA A 690 24.94 -18.32 -18.61
C ALA A 690 25.92 -17.80 -17.55
N PHE A 691 25.55 -17.98 -16.28
CA PHE A 691 26.34 -17.62 -15.11
C PHE A 691 27.28 -18.79 -14.78
N ARG A 692 28.58 -18.50 -14.72
CA ARG A 692 29.66 -19.50 -14.66
C ARG A 692 30.47 -19.45 -13.38
N SER A 693 30.69 -18.25 -12.82
CA SER A 693 31.38 -18.10 -11.54
C SER A 693 30.99 -16.80 -10.81
N GLU A 694 31.08 -16.85 -9.49
CA GLU A 694 30.82 -15.74 -8.56
C GLU A 694 31.78 -14.56 -8.78
N CYS A 695 31.32 -13.33 -8.57
CA CYS A 695 32.19 -12.15 -8.50
C CYS A 695 32.13 -11.55 -7.09
N ARG A 696 33.28 -11.19 -6.50
CA ARG A 696 33.39 -10.75 -5.09
C ARG A 696 33.90 -9.32 -4.98
N ALA A 697 33.64 -8.68 -3.84
CA ALA A 697 34.26 -7.41 -3.48
C ALA A 697 35.79 -7.45 -3.69
N GLY A 698 36.33 -6.49 -4.44
CA GLY A 698 37.76 -6.40 -4.76
C GLY A 698 38.22 -7.18 -6.01
N ASP A 699 37.34 -7.95 -6.67
CA ASP A 699 37.62 -8.44 -8.03
C ASP A 699 37.72 -7.26 -9.02
N GLU A 700 38.42 -7.48 -10.14
CA GLU A 700 38.36 -6.62 -11.32
C GLU A 700 37.81 -7.44 -12.49
N VAL A 701 36.92 -6.83 -13.28
CA VAL A 701 36.13 -7.53 -14.30
C VAL A 701 36.22 -6.80 -15.62
N VAL A 702 36.54 -7.52 -16.69
CA VAL A 702 36.44 -6.99 -18.06
C VAL A 702 35.09 -7.43 -18.63
N SER A 703 34.25 -6.46 -18.97
CA SER A 703 33.07 -6.68 -19.80
C SER A 703 33.46 -6.53 -21.26
N ARG A 704 33.10 -7.51 -22.10
CA ARG A 704 33.37 -7.52 -23.54
C ARG A 704 32.09 -7.73 -24.32
N ALA A 705 31.91 -6.99 -25.40
CA ALA A 705 30.86 -7.24 -26.38
C ALA A 705 31.37 -7.16 -27.82
N ALA A 706 30.86 -8.03 -28.69
CA ALA A 706 31.09 -8.00 -30.14
C ALA A 706 29.80 -8.32 -30.89
N ALA A 707 29.53 -7.57 -31.96
CA ALA A 707 28.44 -7.85 -32.87
C ALA A 707 28.69 -9.14 -33.67
N ALA A 708 27.61 -9.82 -34.03
CA ALA A 708 27.56 -11.00 -34.89
C ALA A 708 26.48 -10.78 -35.99
N PRO A 709 26.32 -11.70 -36.95
CA PRO A 709 25.27 -11.61 -37.96
C PRO A 709 23.85 -11.50 -37.35
N ASP A 710 22.90 -11.05 -38.18
CA ASP A 710 21.46 -11.03 -37.87
C ASP A 710 21.07 -10.20 -36.63
N GLY A 711 21.88 -9.19 -36.28
CA GLY A 711 21.63 -8.28 -35.15
C GLY A 711 22.00 -8.87 -33.79
N VAL A 712 22.58 -10.08 -33.76
CA VAL A 712 23.00 -10.77 -32.54
C VAL A 712 24.26 -10.10 -31.96
N TRP A 713 24.36 -10.01 -30.63
CA TRP A 713 25.58 -9.65 -29.93
C TRP A 713 26.13 -10.84 -29.15
N ARG A 714 27.42 -10.81 -28.81
CA ARG A 714 28.04 -11.84 -27.97
C ARG A 714 28.82 -11.16 -26.87
N HIS A 715 28.57 -11.57 -25.63
CA HIS A 715 29.07 -10.90 -24.45
C HIS A 715 29.88 -11.84 -23.56
N ALA A 716 30.83 -11.27 -22.82
CA ALA A 716 31.53 -11.96 -21.76
C ALA A 716 31.90 -11.01 -20.62
N LEU A 717 31.62 -11.43 -19.39
CA LEU A 717 32.27 -10.89 -18.20
C LEU A 717 33.37 -11.86 -17.79
N SER A 718 34.63 -11.42 -17.73
CA SER A 718 35.75 -12.23 -17.27
C SER A 718 36.52 -11.52 -16.16
N ARG A 719 36.88 -12.23 -15.09
CA ARG A 719 37.71 -11.67 -14.00
C ARG A 719 39.16 -11.51 -14.48
N THR A 720 39.80 -10.37 -14.23
CA THR A 720 41.14 -10.06 -14.74
C THR A 720 42.23 -10.99 -14.20
N ARG A 721 42.20 -11.29 -12.89
CA ARG A 721 43.31 -11.97 -12.19
C ARG A 721 43.57 -13.42 -12.65
N ASP A 722 42.53 -14.10 -13.13
CA ASP A 722 42.53 -15.53 -13.44
C ASP A 722 41.87 -15.86 -14.80
N GLY A 723 41.36 -14.85 -15.51
CA GLY A 723 40.69 -15.01 -16.80
C GLY A 723 39.35 -15.76 -16.73
N ALA A 724 38.85 -16.08 -15.54
CA ALA A 724 37.64 -16.90 -15.39
C ALA A 724 36.40 -16.14 -15.89
N ASP A 725 35.58 -16.81 -16.69
CA ASP A 725 34.28 -16.29 -17.08
C ASP A 725 33.34 -16.25 -15.87
N LEU A 726 32.80 -15.06 -15.61
CA LEU A 726 31.69 -14.85 -14.70
C LEU A 726 30.37 -15.11 -15.43
N VAL A 727 30.20 -14.51 -16.61
CA VAL A 727 29.00 -14.62 -17.46
C VAL A 727 29.40 -14.72 -18.94
N ARG A 728 28.67 -15.55 -19.70
CA ARG A 728 28.60 -15.47 -21.18
C ARG A 728 27.16 -15.19 -21.57
N ALA A 729 26.91 -14.30 -22.53
CA ALA A 729 25.57 -14.03 -23.01
C ALA A 729 25.52 -13.80 -24.53
N VAL A 730 24.32 -13.99 -25.09
CA VAL A 730 23.94 -13.76 -26.50
C VAL A 730 22.61 -13.04 -26.53
#